data_AF-A0A835THQ4-F1
#
_entry.id   AF-A0A835THQ4-F1
#
_cell.length_a   1.000
_cell.length_b   1.000
_cell.length_c   1.000
_cell.angle_alpha   90.00
_cell.angle_beta   90.00
_cell.angle_gamma   90.00
#
_symmetry.space_group_name_H-M   'P 1'
#
loop_
_entity.id
_entity.type
_entity.pdbx_description
1 polymer ?
#
loop_
_entity_poly.entity_id
_entity_poly.type
_entity_poly.pdbx_seq_one_letter_code
_entity_poly.pdbx_strand_id
1 'polypeptide(L)'
;MQLYRQLVFAALAATLLAVSVSAQQTGLYPSFPYCQCTKTPSAYRLSPTVKSMGAGTYCFTLSAKVPAGCTHKCCKADLKKIEFNVNSACAVFSPSLKATINGVPTKVAPAINKAQDGPVGSTTLVLTQLGLGLGNDGAQVCITVGLNKNGKGCTSLEELCVPPAGMPAGVCTAALFDSKNDCCPLSQANVPSPPPPSPPPPPPPRCKACVYLALIPRPEVTGSYALTADQCAQYAAVISDDLAAAADNAGATIASDFALTACEDDLVKVCGGFFSAEQGALLQDWVEVQVALWRELVTGESCPAYLAGYTVVAAVGGDGSSVQDLPQSCLSASENKACALESPPPPPPPPPPPPPPSPPPPSPPPPSPPPPSPPPPPPPRPPPPSPPPSPPPPRPPPPSPPPPSPPPPCESCVYVELQTPPHEPFFKYRFDAAMCAAISEAIAADLNTAAEEAGALLLAPFEVVDCSGQEIKVCGTWLDGEAAKELMQPYVDTQVTTWLALVTGGRCPAYLRGYSVLVAVAGSVSYELPEEYSGQEMPCLYVKDQSACAPATVDFPKCACETSELATPFAALPIIGVAPGPAKGTTSYCFNLTVVSPSSTGKCGRSSILLKAEFYADDKQRRKVNSIGVQPAGGAMKYISATWGAVGENTLKATPLNWSKAQADGARICLVLYDTATLDSFCMGSEVDTCWLNLFDTSKDCCPMYMSSVEVA
;
A
#
# COMPACT_ATOMS: atom_id res chain seq x y z
N MET A 1 -20.06 -47.61 75.73
CA MET A 1 -19.78 -46.24 75.25
C MET A 1 -19.49 -46.26 73.73
N GLN A 2 -20.44 -46.70 72.91
CA GLN A 2 -20.25 -46.79 71.44
C GLN A 2 -21.54 -46.63 70.60
N LEU A 3 -22.70 -46.40 71.23
CA LEU A 3 -23.99 -46.15 70.54
C LEU A 3 -24.44 -44.68 70.54
N TYR A 4 -23.78 -43.78 71.29
CA TYR A 4 -24.19 -42.37 71.38
C TYR A 4 -23.68 -41.49 70.20
N ARG A 5 -22.98 -42.09 69.22
CA ARG A 5 -22.38 -41.38 68.08
C ARG A 5 -23.11 -41.58 66.74
N GLN A 6 -24.17 -42.40 66.71
CA GLN A 6 -24.98 -42.62 65.50
C GLN A 6 -26.36 -41.93 65.54
N LEU A 7 -26.84 -41.50 66.71
CA LEU A 7 -28.16 -40.87 66.86
C LEU A 7 -28.20 -39.35 66.57
N VAL A 8 -27.05 -38.69 66.41
CA VAL A 8 -26.96 -37.27 66.04
C VAL A 8 -27.04 -37.05 64.51
N PHE A 9 -26.91 -38.12 63.72
CA PHE A 9 -26.93 -38.05 62.25
C PHE A 9 -28.33 -38.20 61.60
N ALA A 10 -29.40 -38.31 62.39
CA ALA A 10 -30.73 -38.71 61.91
C ALA A 10 -31.88 -37.70 62.21
N ALA A 11 -31.58 -36.46 62.64
CA ALA A 11 -32.59 -35.50 63.12
C ALA A 11 -32.59 -34.13 62.41
N LEU A 12 -31.93 -34.00 61.25
CA LEU A 12 -31.94 -32.79 60.42
C LEU A 12 -32.09 -33.11 58.91
N ALA A 13 -32.80 -34.19 58.61
CA ALA A 13 -33.10 -34.67 57.26
C ALA A 13 -34.62 -34.76 57.03
N ALA A 14 -35.34 -33.65 57.25
CA ALA A 14 -36.74 -33.51 56.88
C ALA A 14 -37.03 -32.08 56.39
N THR A 15 -37.67 -32.00 55.22
CA THR A 15 -38.33 -30.82 54.64
C THR A 15 -37.52 -29.53 54.47
N LEU A 16 -36.75 -29.48 53.39
CA LEU A 16 -36.86 -28.38 52.41
C LEU A 16 -36.54 -28.91 51.01
N LEU A 17 -37.55 -29.51 50.37
CA LEU A 17 -37.56 -29.75 48.92
C LEU A 17 -37.76 -28.41 48.20
N ALA A 18 -36.72 -27.58 48.21
CA ALA A 18 -36.61 -26.50 47.25
C ALA A 18 -36.38 -27.12 45.88
N VAL A 19 -37.42 -27.20 45.05
CA VAL A 19 -37.27 -27.49 43.62
C VAL A 19 -36.41 -26.37 43.04
N SER A 20 -35.14 -26.66 42.79
CA SER A 20 -34.25 -25.78 42.07
C SER A 20 -34.69 -25.76 40.60
N VAL A 21 -35.65 -24.90 40.30
CA VAL A 21 -35.95 -24.48 38.93
C VAL A 21 -34.68 -23.85 38.39
N SER A 22 -33.88 -24.64 37.66
CA SER A 22 -32.81 -24.12 36.83
C SER A 22 -33.48 -23.24 35.78
N ALA A 23 -33.47 -21.93 35.98
CA ALA A 23 -34.01 -20.96 35.03
C ALA A 23 -33.41 -21.26 33.65
N GLN A 24 -34.25 -21.78 32.76
CA GLN A 24 -33.86 -22.18 31.43
C GLN A 24 -33.68 -20.92 30.60
N GLN A 25 -32.54 -20.81 29.90
CA GLN A 25 -32.27 -19.65 29.06
C GLN A 25 -33.29 -19.62 27.91
N THR A 26 -33.93 -18.47 27.69
CA THR A 26 -35.09 -18.36 26.81
C THR A 26 -34.70 -18.27 25.33
N GLY A 27 -33.48 -17.82 25.01
CA GLY A 27 -33.03 -17.58 23.65
C GLY A 27 -33.74 -16.42 22.94
N LEU A 28 -34.47 -15.58 23.68
CA LEU A 28 -35.30 -14.49 23.15
C LEU A 28 -34.49 -13.47 22.33
N TYR A 29 -33.24 -13.22 22.71
CA TYR A 29 -32.32 -12.37 21.98
C TYR A 29 -31.14 -13.21 21.47
N PRO A 30 -30.92 -13.35 20.15
CA PRO A 30 -29.86 -14.19 19.61
C PRO A 30 -28.45 -13.61 19.77
N SER A 31 -28.34 -12.31 20.02
CA SER A 31 -27.07 -11.56 20.06
C SER A 31 -26.95 -10.70 21.32
N PHE A 32 -25.71 -10.44 21.72
CA PHE A 32 -25.39 -9.53 22.82
C PHE A 32 -25.71 -8.06 22.45
N PRO A 33 -26.19 -7.22 23.37
CA PRO A 33 -26.57 -7.53 24.75
C PRO A 33 -27.97 -8.17 24.75
N TYR A 34 -28.13 -9.27 25.48
CA TYR A 34 -29.28 -10.18 25.36
C TYR A 34 -30.57 -9.62 25.99
N CYS A 35 -31.06 -8.50 25.44
CA CYS A 35 -32.17 -7.67 25.91
C CYS A 35 -32.59 -6.66 24.84
N GLN A 36 -33.82 -6.12 24.93
CA GLN A 36 -34.28 -5.01 24.09
C GLN A 36 -33.92 -3.67 24.74
N CYS A 37 -33.08 -2.87 24.08
CA CYS A 37 -32.60 -1.58 24.59
C CYS A 37 -31.99 -0.73 23.46
N THR A 38 -31.92 0.60 23.65
CA THR A 38 -31.37 1.54 22.66
C THR A 38 -29.85 1.59 22.71
N LYS A 39 -29.19 1.25 21.60
CA LYS A 39 -27.71 1.23 21.47
C LYS A 39 -27.12 2.60 21.10
N THR A 40 -27.82 3.37 20.26
CA THR A 40 -27.42 4.71 19.81
C THR A 40 -28.66 5.62 19.73
N PRO A 41 -28.52 6.95 19.92
CA PRO A 41 -27.32 7.66 20.42
C PRO A 41 -27.14 7.47 21.95
N SER A 42 -25.94 7.74 22.45
CA SER A 42 -25.56 7.57 23.86
C SER A 42 -24.49 8.57 24.28
N ALA A 43 -24.41 8.88 25.57
CA ALA A 43 -23.30 9.65 26.15
C ALA A 43 -22.12 8.80 26.65
N TYR A 44 -22.26 7.46 26.70
CA TYR A 44 -21.22 6.56 27.23
C TYR A 44 -20.69 5.59 26.18
N ARG A 45 -19.35 5.45 26.14
CA ARG A 45 -18.61 4.44 25.37
C ARG A 45 -17.33 4.06 26.14
N LEU A 46 -16.87 2.81 26.05
CA LEU A 46 -15.51 2.46 26.45
C LEU A 46 -14.53 2.72 25.30
N SER A 47 -13.34 3.21 25.62
CA SER A 47 -12.20 3.31 24.69
C SER A 47 -11.97 1.98 23.97
N PRO A 48 -11.71 1.97 22.65
CA PRO A 48 -11.37 0.74 21.93
C PRO A 48 -10.06 0.12 22.41
N THR A 49 -9.17 0.92 23.02
CA THR A 49 -7.89 0.46 23.56
C THR A 49 -8.01 0.11 25.04
N VAL A 50 -7.69 -1.14 25.40
CA VAL A 50 -7.58 -1.66 26.77
C VAL A 50 -6.13 -1.64 27.22
N LYS A 51 -5.85 -1.15 28.43
CA LYS A 51 -4.51 -1.21 29.04
C LYS A 51 -4.34 -2.49 29.84
N SER A 52 -3.39 -3.33 29.44
CA SER A 52 -2.91 -4.45 30.28
C SER A 52 -1.98 -3.91 31.36
N MET A 53 -2.33 -4.14 32.62
CA MET A 53 -1.56 -3.68 33.80
C MET A 53 -0.68 -4.79 34.39
N GLY A 54 -0.59 -5.94 33.72
CA GLY A 54 0.02 -7.16 34.25
C GLY A 54 -0.87 -7.89 35.25
N ALA A 55 -0.41 -9.07 35.72
CA ALA A 55 -1.10 -9.91 36.70
C ALA A 55 -2.62 -10.15 36.41
N GLY A 56 -2.96 -10.37 35.14
CA GLY A 56 -4.35 -10.60 34.70
C GLY A 56 -5.27 -9.38 34.84
N THR A 57 -4.75 -8.17 34.98
CA THR A 57 -5.53 -6.94 35.17
C THR A 57 -5.60 -6.12 33.88
N TYR A 58 -6.82 -5.79 33.46
CA TYR A 58 -7.15 -5.10 32.21
C TYR A 58 -8.03 -3.88 32.50
N CYS A 59 -7.59 -2.69 32.08
CA CYS A 59 -8.27 -1.42 32.36
C CYS A 59 -8.86 -0.80 31.09
N PHE A 60 -10.17 -0.57 31.14
CA PHE A 60 -10.97 0.08 30.11
C PHE A 60 -11.20 1.56 30.51
N THR A 61 -10.94 2.50 29.62
CA THR A 61 -11.24 3.93 29.87
C THR A 61 -12.68 4.23 29.47
N LEU A 62 -13.49 4.73 30.38
CA LEU A 62 -14.82 5.28 30.08
C LEU A 62 -14.67 6.65 29.41
N SER A 63 -15.37 6.86 28.30
CA SER A 63 -15.74 8.20 27.87
C SER A 63 -17.21 8.47 28.17
N ALA A 64 -17.48 9.65 28.71
CA ALA A 64 -18.77 10.12 29.19
C ALA A 64 -19.08 11.50 28.57
N LYS A 65 -19.24 11.52 27.24
CA LYS A 65 -19.41 12.75 26.44
C LYS A 65 -20.78 12.73 25.75
N VAL A 66 -21.60 13.73 26.04
CA VAL A 66 -22.90 13.92 25.38
C VAL A 66 -22.66 14.37 23.94
N PRO A 67 -23.16 13.65 22.91
CA PRO A 67 -23.02 14.10 21.52
C PRO A 67 -23.69 15.45 21.29
N ALA A 68 -23.10 16.28 20.43
CA ALA A 68 -23.63 17.60 20.10
C ALA A 68 -25.08 17.48 19.60
N GLY A 69 -25.96 18.36 20.07
CA GLY A 69 -27.38 18.35 19.71
C GLY A 69 -28.22 17.19 20.23
N CYS A 70 -27.66 16.20 20.95
CA CYS A 70 -28.45 15.02 21.33
C CYS A 70 -29.54 15.30 22.38
N THR A 71 -30.80 15.17 21.96
CA THR A 71 -32.00 15.31 22.80
C THR A 71 -32.54 13.99 23.35
N HIS A 72 -32.09 12.85 22.83
CA HIS A 72 -32.58 11.52 23.19
C HIS A 72 -32.29 11.14 24.65
N LYS A 73 -33.17 10.33 25.28
CA LYS A 73 -33.05 9.96 26.71
C LYS A 73 -31.70 9.33 27.06
N CYS A 74 -31.13 8.52 26.16
CA CYS A 74 -29.86 7.82 26.39
C CYS A 74 -28.62 8.73 26.38
N CYS A 75 -28.74 9.97 25.91
CA CYS A 75 -27.69 11.00 26.02
C CYS A 75 -27.68 11.72 27.38
N LYS A 76 -28.69 11.45 28.23
CA LYS A 76 -28.83 12.01 29.59
C LYS A 76 -29.05 10.92 30.64
N ALA A 77 -28.86 9.66 30.27
CA ALA A 77 -29.02 8.51 31.15
C ALA A 77 -27.88 8.40 32.18
N ASP A 78 -28.11 7.64 33.25
CA ASP A 78 -27.07 7.26 34.20
C ASP A 78 -26.30 6.01 33.71
N LEU A 79 -25.21 5.64 34.41
CA LEU A 79 -24.46 4.41 34.15
C LEU A 79 -24.55 3.46 35.35
N LYS A 80 -25.52 2.54 35.29
CA LYS A 80 -25.89 1.62 36.38
C LYS A 80 -24.99 0.39 36.47
N LYS A 81 -24.74 -0.24 35.33
CA LYS A 81 -23.95 -1.47 35.19
C LYS A 81 -23.25 -1.52 33.83
N ILE A 82 -22.18 -2.30 33.75
CA ILE A 82 -21.55 -2.68 32.49
C ILE A 82 -21.60 -4.21 32.41
N GLU A 83 -22.02 -4.75 31.28
CA GLU A 83 -21.93 -6.18 30.99
C GLU A 83 -20.92 -6.43 29.88
N PHE A 84 -20.18 -7.53 29.96
CA PHE A 84 -19.29 -8.01 28.90
C PHE A 84 -19.78 -9.36 28.39
N ASN A 85 -19.70 -9.58 27.09
CA ASN A 85 -19.96 -10.89 26.48
C ASN A 85 -18.76 -11.82 26.73
N VAL A 86 -18.94 -12.86 27.56
CA VAL A 86 -17.83 -13.69 28.05
C VAL A 86 -18.07 -15.17 27.84
N ASN A 87 -16.96 -15.92 27.72
CA ASN A 87 -16.96 -17.34 27.45
C ASN A 87 -17.49 -18.12 28.67
N SER A 88 -18.40 -19.07 28.43
CA SER A 88 -18.99 -19.88 29.49
C SER A 88 -17.99 -20.81 30.18
N ALA A 89 -16.84 -21.08 29.55
CA ALA A 89 -15.70 -21.74 30.19
C ALA A 89 -15.17 -20.97 31.43
N CYS A 90 -15.33 -19.64 31.45
CA CYS A 90 -14.92 -18.78 32.56
C CYS A 90 -15.92 -18.78 33.74
N ALA A 91 -17.15 -19.27 33.52
CA ALA A 91 -18.23 -19.31 34.52
C ALA A 91 -18.04 -20.47 35.53
N VAL A 92 -16.89 -20.50 36.19
CA VAL A 92 -16.51 -21.56 37.15
C VAL A 92 -17.03 -21.26 38.56
N PHE A 93 -17.09 -22.27 39.42
CA PHE A 93 -17.40 -22.07 40.84
C PHE A 93 -16.30 -21.26 41.54
N SER A 94 -16.70 -20.23 42.29
CA SER A 94 -15.79 -19.27 42.96
C SER A 94 -14.67 -18.73 42.06
N PRO A 95 -15.00 -18.04 40.96
CA PRO A 95 -14.01 -17.55 39.99
C PRO A 95 -13.17 -16.42 40.60
N SER A 96 -11.88 -16.33 40.24
CA SER A 96 -11.01 -15.25 40.72
C SER A 96 -11.17 -13.99 39.86
N LEU A 97 -12.31 -13.31 40.01
CA LEU A 97 -12.59 -12.01 39.39
C LEU A 97 -12.59 -10.89 40.43
N LYS A 98 -11.99 -9.76 40.09
CA LYS A 98 -12.09 -8.49 40.85
C LYS A 98 -12.32 -7.34 39.88
N ALA A 99 -12.92 -6.26 40.37
CA ALA A 99 -13.07 -5.04 39.60
C ALA A 99 -12.71 -3.81 40.46
N THR A 100 -12.16 -2.78 39.81
CA THR A 100 -11.86 -1.49 40.44
C THR A 100 -12.31 -0.33 39.54
N ILE A 101 -12.67 0.79 40.15
CA ILE A 101 -12.90 2.08 39.50
C ILE A 101 -11.80 3.03 39.98
N ASN A 102 -10.97 3.53 39.06
CA ASN A 102 -9.82 4.39 39.37
C ASN A 102 -8.92 3.79 40.48
N GLY A 103 -8.70 2.48 40.45
CA GLY A 103 -7.92 1.73 41.46
C GLY A 103 -8.68 1.36 42.74
N VAL A 104 -9.85 1.93 43.01
CA VAL A 104 -10.68 1.62 44.19
C VAL A 104 -11.57 0.39 43.92
N PRO A 105 -11.57 -0.65 44.77
CA PRO A 105 -12.43 -1.82 44.59
C PRO A 105 -13.93 -1.47 44.47
N THR A 106 -14.64 -2.16 43.58
CA THR A 106 -16.09 -1.98 43.41
C THR A 106 -16.86 -2.42 44.66
N LYS A 107 -17.94 -1.72 45.00
CA LYS A 107 -18.81 -2.06 46.15
C LYS A 107 -19.43 -3.46 46.05
N VAL A 108 -19.68 -3.91 44.83
CA VAL A 108 -20.16 -5.26 44.51
C VAL A 108 -19.08 -5.95 43.69
N ALA A 109 -18.76 -7.19 44.04
CA ALA A 109 -17.80 -7.98 43.27
C ALA A 109 -18.34 -8.29 41.85
N PRO A 110 -17.48 -8.36 40.82
CA PRO A 110 -17.88 -8.85 39.50
C PRO A 110 -18.44 -10.27 39.57
N ALA A 111 -19.47 -10.55 38.77
CA ALA A 111 -20.07 -11.89 38.68
C ALA A 111 -20.28 -12.29 37.22
N ILE A 112 -19.99 -13.55 36.89
CA ILE A 112 -20.37 -14.15 35.60
C ILE A 112 -21.70 -14.87 35.79
N ASN A 113 -22.71 -14.44 35.05
CA ASN A 113 -24.06 -14.99 35.09
C ASN A 113 -24.41 -15.66 33.75
N LYS A 114 -25.33 -16.63 33.76
CA LYS A 114 -26.00 -17.05 32.53
C LYS A 114 -26.87 -15.89 32.05
N ALA A 115 -26.79 -15.54 30.77
CA ALA A 115 -27.71 -14.57 30.19
C ALA A 115 -29.09 -15.21 30.04
N GLN A 116 -30.03 -14.84 30.92
CA GLN A 116 -31.35 -15.47 31.00
C GLN A 116 -32.09 -15.42 29.65
N ASP A 117 -32.03 -14.30 28.95
CA ASP A 117 -32.71 -14.12 27.66
C ASP A 117 -31.81 -14.31 26.43
N GLY A 118 -30.57 -14.76 26.66
CA GLY A 118 -29.64 -15.15 25.59
C GLY A 118 -29.76 -16.63 25.20
N PRO A 119 -29.04 -17.08 24.16
CA PRO A 119 -29.01 -18.48 23.74
C PRO A 119 -28.48 -19.42 24.82
N VAL A 120 -28.84 -20.71 24.76
CA VAL A 120 -28.32 -21.71 25.69
C VAL A 120 -26.79 -21.72 25.68
N GLY A 121 -26.18 -21.48 26.84
CA GLY A 121 -24.72 -21.40 27.01
C GLY A 121 -24.14 -19.98 26.97
N SER A 122 -24.90 -18.94 26.62
CA SER A 122 -24.40 -17.55 26.67
C SER A 122 -24.23 -17.05 28.11
N THR A 123 -23.11 -16.38 28.40
CA THR A 123 -22.79 -15.83 29.72
C THR A 123 -22.36 -14.37 29.63
N THR A 124 -22.73 -13.56 30.64
CA THR A 124 -22.28 -12.17 30.77
C THR A 124 -21.53 -11.94 32.07
N LEU A 125 -20.42 -11.21 31.98
CA LEU A 125 -19.70 -10.70 33.14
C LEU A 125 -20.29 -9.34 33.50
N VAL A 126 -20.90 -9.24 34.68
CA VAL A 126 -21.66 -8.07 35.12
C VAL A 126 -20.89 -7.29 36.17
N LEU A 127 -20.66 -6.01 35.90
CA LEU A 127 -20.15 -5.00 36.84
C LEU A 127 -21.30 -4.10 37.27
N THR A 128 -21.72 -4.13 38.54
CA THR A 128 -22.87 -3.33 39.03
C THR A 128 -22.47 -2.32 40.10
N GLN A 129 -23.34 -1.33 40.35
CA GLN A 129 -23.19 -0.32 41.41
C GLN A 129 -21.88 0.48 41.30
N LEU A 130 -21.45 0.76 40.07
CA LEU A 130 -20.17 1.43 39.79
C LEU A 130 -20.13 2.89 40.24
N GLY A 131 -21.30 3.54 40.37
CA GLY A 131 -21.39 4.95 40.76
C GLY A 131 -20.86 5.91 39.70
N LEU A 132 -20.95 5.53 38.42
CA LEU A 132 -20.47 6.30 37.28
C LEU A 132 -21.62 7.09 36.65
N GLY A 133 -21.29 8.22 36.02
CA GLY A 133 -22.21 9.05 35.25
C GLY A 133 -21.46 10.06 34.38
N LEU A 134 -22.15 11.10 33.90
CA LEU A 134 -21.58 12.12 33.00
C LEU A 134 -20.36 12.87 33.58
N GLY A 135 -20.20 12.92 34.90
CA GLY A 135 -19.04 13.53 35.57
C GLY A 135 -17.80 12.63 35.64
N ASN A 136 -17.77 11.49 34.93
CA ASN A 136 -16.72 10.48 35.04
C ASN A 136 -16.00 10.17 33.70
N ASP A 137 -15.93 11.14 32.78
CA ASP A 137 -15.09 11.03 31.58
C ASP A 137 -13.63 10.74 31.98
N GLY A 138 -12.99 9.78 31.31
CA GLY A 138 -11.64 9.30 31.64
C GLY A 138 -11.54 8.29 32.78
N ALA A 139 -12.65 7.90 33.44
CA ALA A 139 -12.60 6.93 34.53
C ALA A 139 -12.12 5.54 34.06
N GLN A 140 -11.19 4.94 34.81
CA GLN A 140 -10.67 3.61 34.52
C GLN A 140 -11.51 2.54 35.21
N VAL A 141 -12.16 1.70 34.41
CA VAL A 141 -12.85 0.48 34.84
C VAL A 141 -11.89 -0.68 34.65
N CYS A 142 -11.31 -1.21 35.71
CA CYS A 142 -10.35 -2.32 35.62
C CYS A 142 -10.99 -3.64 36.06
N ILE A 143 -10.69 -4.72 35.35
CA ILE A 143 -11.07 -6.10 35.66
C ILE A 143 -9.80 -6.91 35.87
N THR A 144 -9.69 -7.61 37.00
CA THR A 144 -8.64 -8.61 37.23
C THR A 144 -9.24 -10.00 37.11
N VAL A 145 -8.66 -10.84 36.25
CA VAL A 145 -9.02 -12.25 36.06
C VAL A 145 -7.95 -13.19 36.62
N GLY A 146 -8.30 -14.46 36.80
CA GLY A 146 -7.38 -15.49 37.26
C GLY A 146 -8.08 -16.82 37.55
N LEU A 147 -7.26 -17.85 37.83
CA LEU A 147 -7.74 -19.17 38.20
C LEU A 147 -8.28 -19.19 39.64
N ASN A 148 -9.31 -19.99 39.88
CA ASN A 148 -9.79 -20.31 41.22
C ASN A 148 -8.85 -21.30 41.93
N LYS A 149 -9.17 -21.63 43.20
CA LYS A 149 -8.39 -22.59 44.02
C LYS A 149 -8.25 -24.00 43.41
N ASN A 150 -9.04 -24.34 42.41
CA ASN A 150 -9.04 -25.63 41.71
C ASN A 150 -8.35 -25.55 40.33
N GLY A 151 -7.65 -24.45 40.03
CA GLY A 151 -6.95 -24.25 38.76
C GLY A 151 -7.89 -24.00 37.57
N LYS A 152 -9.14 -23.58 37.81
CA LYS A 152 -10.14 -23.32 36.74
C LYS A 152 -10.53 -21.85 36.69
N GLY A 153 -10.77 -21.34 35.49
CA GLY A 153 -11.13 -19.95 35.22
C GLY A 153 -10.45 -19.48 33.94
N CYS A 154 -10.48 -18.17 33.71
CA CYS A 154 -9.80 -17.52 32.60
C CYS A 154 -8.76 -16.53 33.17
N THR A 155 -7.65 -16.36 32.45
CA THR A 155 -6.45 -15.63 32.89
C THR A 155 -6.10 -14.46 31.98
N SER A 156 -6.69 -14.40 30.79
CA SER A 156 -6.52 -13.31 29.83
C SER A 156 -7.85 -12.88 29.19
N LEU A 157 -7.84 -11.81 28.39
CA LEU A 157 -9.04 -11.38 27.64
C LEU A 157 -9.36 -12.31 26.46
N GLU A 158 -8.34 -12.95 25.89
CA GLU A 158 -8.47 -13.94 24.81
C GLU A 158 -9.22 -15.19 25.28
N GLU A 159 -9.03 -15.59 26.55
CA GLU A 159 -9.81 -16.64 27.19
C GLU A 159 -11.18 -16.12 27.69
N LEU A 160 -11.24 -14.89 28.21
CA LEU A 160 -12.43 -14.34 28.85
C LEU A 160 -13.54 -13.97 27.85
N CYS A 161 -13.21 -13.26 26.78
CA CYS A 161 -14.18 -12.55 25.96
C CYS A 161 -14.65 -13.37 24.76
N VAL A 162 -15.93 -13.22 24.40
CA VAL A 162 -16.47 -13.74 23.13
C VAL A 162 -16.36 -12.62 22.08
N PRO A 163 -15.46 -12.74 21.08
CA PRO A 163 -15.30 -11.71 20.07
C PRO A 163 -16.52 -11.65 19.13
N PRO A 164 -16.81 -10.48 18.54
CA PRO A 164 -17.73 -10.39 17.40
C PRO A 164 -17.31 -11.29 16.23
N ALA A 165 -18.26 -11.63 15.36
CA ALA A 165 -17.93 -12.32 14.11
C ALA A 165 -16.94 -11.47 13.28
N GLY A 166 -15.89 -12.11 12.74
CA GLY A 166 -14.81 -11.44 12.00
C GLY A 166 -13.71 -10.80 12.87
N MET A 167 -13.88 -10.73 14.19
CA MET A 167 -12.88 -10.13 15.09
C MET A 167 -11.96 -11.19 15.74
N PRO A 168 -10.67 -10.87 16.00
CA PRO A 168 -9.74 -11.79 16.65
C PRO A 168 -10.10 -12.05 18.13
N ALA A 169 -9.59 -13.16 18.67
CA ALA A 169 -9.68 -13.46 20.09
C ALA A 169 -9.04 -12.33 20.93
N GLY A 170 -9.64 -12.01 22.07
CA GLY A 170 -9.22 -10.90 22.94
C GLY A 170 -9.98 -9.58 22.71
N VAL A 171 -10.76 -9.47 21.62
CA VAL A 171 -11.73 -8.38 21.45
C VAL A 171 -12.92 -8.60 22.38
N CYS A 172 -13.09 -7.72 23.36
CA CYS A 172 -14.19 -7.74 24.30
C CYS A 172 -15.33 -6.82 23.83
N THR A 173 -16.55 -7.36 23.78
CA THR A 173 -17.77 -6.55 23.58
C THR A 173 -18.42 -6.26 24.92
N ALA A 174 -18.65 -4.98 25.21
CA ALA A 174 -19.29 -4.49 26.42
C ALA A 174 -20.57 -3.70 26.10
N ALA A 175 -21.57 -3.78 26.98
CA ALA A 175 -22.80 -2.99 26.95
C ALA A 175 -22.92 -2.19 28.25
N LEU A 176 -23.15 -0.87 28.14
CA LEU A 176 -23.20 0.05 29.27
C LEU A 176 -24.66 0.44 29.53
N PHE A 177 -25.24 0.01 30.66
CA PHE A 177 -26.67 0.14 30.91
C PHE A 177 -27.03 1.27 31.87
N ASP A 178 -28.16 1.92 31.61
CA ASP A 178 -28.81 2.85 32.55
C ASP A 178 -29.61 2.12 33.64
N SER A 179 -30.15 2.86 34.62
CA SER A 179 -30.92 2.27 35.73
C SER A 179 -32.21 1.57 35.32
N LYS A 180 -32.75 1.80 34.11
CA LYS A 180 -33.94 1.09 33.59
C LYS A 180 -33.60 -0.07 32.65
N ASN A 181 -32.36 -0.17 32.18
CA ASN A 181 -31.94 -1.00 31.03
C ASN A 181 -32.60 -0.60 29.70
N ASP A 182 -33.10 0.64 29.61
CA ASP A 182 -33.64 1.24 28.39
C ASP A 182 -32.53 1.57 27.37
N CYS A 183 -31.32 1.84 27.85
CA CYS A 183 -30.16 2.27 27.08
C CYS A 183 -29.00 1.28 27.27
N CYS A 184 -28.32 0.92 26.18
CA CYS A 184 -27.27 -0.11 26.18
C CYS A 184 -26.24 0.08 25.03
N PRO A 185 -25.60 1.26 24.88
CA PRO A 185 -24.49 1.43 23.94
C PRO A 185 -23.48 0.29 24.01
N LEU A 186 -23.08 -0.16 22.83
CA LEU A 186 -22.04 -1.17 22.67
C LEU A 186 -20.67 -0.50 22.56
N SER A 187 -19.67 -1.16 23.11
CA SER A 187 -18.27 -0.80 22.96
C SER A 187 -17.47 -2.08 22.71
N GLN A 188 -16.66 -2.07 21.67
CA GLN A 188 -15.67 -3.11 21.40
C GLN A 188 -14.31 -2.58 21.84
N ALA A 189 -13.55 -3.39 22.56
CA ALA A 189 -12.22 -3.00 23.03
C ALA A 189 -11.28 -4.21 23.15
N ASN A 190 -10.02 -4.03 22.75
CA ASN A 190 -8.96 -5.03 22.85
C ASN A 190 -7.69 -4.45 23.49
N VAL A 191 -6.82 -5.31 24.00
CA VAL A 191 -5.43 -4.90 24.21
C VAL A 191 -4.84 -4.65 22.82
N PRO A 192 -4.23 -3.48 22.54
CA PRO A 192 -3.55 -3.27 21.28
C PRO A 192 -2.45 -4.32 21.16
N SER A 193 -2.43 -5.05 20.04
CA SER A 193 -1.38 -6.01 19.77
C SER A 193 -0.01 -5.35 19.96
N PRO A 194 0.98 -6.03 20.58
CA PRO A 194 2.36 -5.57 20.49
C PRO A 194 2.67 -5.34 19.00
N PRO A 195 3.32 -4.24 18.61
CA PRO A 195 3.74 -4.06 17.24
C PRO A 195 4.55 -5.29 16.83
N PRO A 196 4.31 -5.90 15.65
CA PRO A 196 5.14 -6.98 15.16
C PRO A 196 6.61 -6.52 15.19
N PRO A 197 7.58 -7.39 15.54
CA PRO A 197 8.98 -7.05 15.32
C PRO A 197 9.12 -6.69 13.84
N SER A 198 9.62 -5.49 13.56
CA SER A 198 9.66 -4.95 12.20
C SER A 198 10.29 -5.99 11.26
N PRO A 199 9.72 -6.25 10.07
CA PRO A 199 10.49 -6.92 9.03
C PRO A 199 11.80 -6.13 8.85
N PRO A 200 12.94 -6.81 8.54
CA PRO A 200 14.15 -6.08 8.21
C PRO A 200 13.81 -5.08 7.10
N PRO A 201 14.30 -3.83 7.17
CA PRO A 201 13.99 -2.83 6.15
C PRO A 201 14.30 -3.42 4.77
N PRO A 202 13.46 -3.17 3.75
CA PRO A 202 13.82 -3.56 2.39
C PRO A 202 15.23 -3.04 2.11
N PRO A 203 16.12 -3.85 1.52
CA PRO A 203 17.47 -3.40 1.21
C PRO A 203 17.34 -2.09 0.43
N PRO A 204 18.09 -1.04 0.79
CA PRO A 204 17.90 0.28 0.22
C PRO A 204 17.99 0.19 -1.31
N PRO A 205 17.20 1.00 -2.04
CA PRO A 205 17.16 0.92 -3.49
C PRO A 205 18.58 1.08 -4.04
N ARG A 206 19.09 0.03 -4.68
CA ARG A 206 20.43 0.02 -5.28
C ARG A 206 20.50 1.16 -6.28
N CYS A 207 21.46 2.05 -6.13
CA CYS A 207 21.68 3.06 -7.14
C CYS A 207 22.43 2.44 -8.32
N LYS A 208 21.80 2.42 -9.50
CA LYS A 208 22.50 2.15 -10.75
C LYS A 208 23.05 3.45 -11.31
N ALA A 209 24.36 3.47 -11.58
CA ALA A 209 25.05 4.61 -12.18
C ALA A 209 25.79 4.13 -13.43
N CYS A 210 25.87 5.01 -14.42
CA CYS A 210 26.53 4.76 -15.69
C CYS A 210 27.40 5.97 -16.07
N VAL A 211 28.62 5.69 -16.54
CA VAL A 211 29.54 6.65 -17.15
C VAL A 211 29.48 6.50 -18.66
N TYR A 212 29.45 7.63 -19.36
CA TYR A 212 29.33 7.74 -20.80
C TYR A 212 30.51 8.56 -21.35
N LEU A 213 31.17 8.05 -22.38
CA LEU A 213 32.08 8.81 -23.24
C LEU A 213 31.47 8.87 -24.63
N ALA A 214 31.06 10.07 -25.07
CA ALA A 214 30.35 10.26 -26.33
C ALA A 214 31.09 11.22 -27.29
N LEU A 215 31.01 10.94 -28.59
CA LEU A 215 31.63 11.71 -29.67
C LEU A 215 30.55 12.39 -30.52
N ILE A 216 30.14 13.61 -30.17
CA ILE A 216 29.09 14.33 -30.89
C ILE A 216 29.69 15.04 -32.13
N PRO A 217 29.35 14.66 -33.38
CA PRO A 217 29.86 15.31 -34.57
C PRO A 217 29.25 16.70 -34.77
N ARG A 218 30.04 17.67 -35.24
CA ARG A 218 29.50 18.96 -35.72
C ARG A 218 28.93 18.83 -37.14
N PRO A 219 27.95 19.66 -37.53
CA PRO A 219 27.29 19.59 -38.85
C PRO A 219 28.22 19.72 -40.07
N GLU A 220 29.44 20.21 -39.87
CA GLU A 220 30.43 20.50 -40.92
C GLU A 220 31.36 19.30 -41.22
N VAL A 221 31.27 18.21 -40.45
CA VAL A 221 32.15 17.04 -40.57
C VAL A 221 31.58 16.02 -41.56
N THR A 222 32.33 15.73 -42.63
CA THR A 222 31.91 14.82 -43.72
C THR A 222 32.45 13.39 -43.61
N GLY A 223 33.09 13.03 -42.49
CA GLY A 223 33.57 11.67 -42.23
C GLY A 223 33.35 11.25 -40.78
N SER A 224 32.79 10.06 -40.58
CA SER A 224 32.54 9.48 -39.26
C SER A 224 33.79 8.81 -38.70
N TYR A 225 34.37 9.37 -37.64
CA TYR A 225 35.23 8.61 -36.74
C TYR A 225 34.39 7.57 -35.99
N ALA A 226 34.95 6.38 -35.78
CA ALA A 226 34.35 5.31 -35.00
C ALA A 226 35.34 4.78 -33.95
N LEU A 227 34.88 4.58 -32.72
CA LEU A 227 35.62 3.97 -31.62
C LEU A 227 35.91 2.50 -31.91
N THR A 228 37.14 2.06 -31.65
CA THR A 228 37.47 0.63 -31.79
C THR A 228 37.09 -0.15 -30.54
N ALA A 229 36.87 -1.46 -30.68
CA ALA A 229 36.62 -2.34 -29.54
C ALA A 229 37.76 -2.30 -28.50
N ASP A 230 39.01 -2.16 -28.95
CA ASP A 230 40.17 -2.00 -28.07
C ASP A 230 40.14 -0.67 -27.30
N GLN A 231 39.71 0.43 -27.94
CA GLN A 231 39.50 1.72 -27.27
C GLN A 231 38.37 1.65 -26.24
N CYS A 232 37.22 1.06 -26.60
CA CYS A 232 36.13 0.83 -25.64
C CYS A 232 36.58 0.02 -24.42
N ALA A 233 37.33 -1.07 -24.65
CA ALA A 233 37.85 -1.91 -23.57
C ALA A 233 38.87 -1.17 -22.69
N GLN A 234 39.79 -0.41 -23.29
CA GLN A 234 40.77 0.40 -22.57
C GLN A 234 40.11 1.49 -21.73
N TYR A 235 39.18 2.25 -22.31
CA TYR A 235 38.49 3.32 -21.60
C TYR A 235 37.59 2.78 -20.48
N ALA A 236 36.89 1.66 -20.73
CA ALA A 236 36.07 1.03 -19.71
C ALA A 236 36.89 0.46 -18.55
N ALA A 237 38.07 -0.10 -18.80
CA ALA A 237 38.97 -0.57 -17.74
C ALA A 237 39.38 0.58 -16.82
N VAL A 238 39.86 1.70 -17.37
CA VAL A 238 40.25 2.89 -16.60
C VAL A 238 39.09 3.43 -15.77
N ILE A 239 37.90 3.59 -16.36
CA ILE A 239 36.71 4.08 -15.65
C ILE A 239 36.31 3.13 -14.50
N SER A 240 36.37 1.81 -14.73
CA SER A 240 35.98 0.80 -13.74
C SER A 240 36.97 0.73 -12.58
N ASP A 241 38.28 0.79 -12.88
CA ASP A 241 39.36 0.82 -11.89
C ASP A 241 39.30 2.10 -11.05
N ASP A 242 39.08 3.26 -11.68
CA ASP A 242 38.91 4.55 -11.00
C ASP A 242 37.71 4.54 -10.04
N LEU A 243 36.56 4.02 -10.48
CA LEU A 243 35.34 3.92 -9.66
C LEU A 243 35.49 2.94 -8.50
N ALA A 244 36.16 1.80 -8.71
CA ALA A 244 36.47 0.85 -7.64
C ALA A 244 37.40 1.48 -6.60
N ALA A 245 38.49 2.12 -7.04
CA ALA A 245 39.42 2.81 -6.15
C ALA A 245 38.76 3.99 -5.40
N ALA A 246 37.89 4.76 -6.05
CA ALA A 246 37.13 5.83 -5.41
C ALA A 246 36.15 5.29 -4.37
N ALA A 247 35.47 4.18 -4.66
CA ALA A 247 34.57 3.53 -3.71
C ALA A 247 35.29 3.01 -2.47
N ASP A 248 36.42 2.32 -2.64
CA ASP A 248 37.26 1.85 -1.53
C ASP A 248 37.77 3.02 -0.66
N ASN A 249 38.21 4.13 -1.28
CA ASN A 249 38.68 5.31 -0.55
C ASN A 249 37.57 6.06 0.19
N ALA A 250 36.36 6.11 -0.38
CA ALA A 250 35.19 6.74 0.23
C ALA A 250 34.47 5.85 1.27
N GLY A 251 34.82 4.56 1.34
CA GLY A 251 34.08 3.56 2.12
C GLY A 251 32.70 3.23 1.55
N ALA A 252 32.50 3.43 0.24
CA ALA A 252 31.27 3.15 -0.47
C ALA A 252 31.22 1.68 -0.92
N THR A 253 30.09 1.01 -0.69
CA THR A 253 29.89 -0.39 -1.08
C THR A 253 29.37 -0.48 -2.50
N ILE A 254 30.19 -1.00 -3.42
CA ILE A 254 29.74 -1.44 -4.75
C ILE A 254 28.97 -2.76 -4.60
N ALA A 255 27.76 -2.81 -5.16
CA ALA A 255 26.87 -3.98 -5.16
C ALA A 255 26.77 -4.66 -6.54
N SER A 256 27.33 -4.04 -7.58
CA SER A 256 27.54 -4.60 -8.92
C SER A 256 28.70 -3.86 -9.56
N ASP A 257 29.76 -4.58 -9.90
CA ASP A 257 30.99 -4.00 -10.44
C ASP A 257 30.72 -3.16 -11.70
N PHE A 258 31.46 -2.08 -11.86
CA PHE A 258 31.38 -1.27 -13.08
C PHE A 258 32.02 -2.04 -14.24
N ALA A 259 31.30 -2.14 -15.35
CA ALA A 259 31.73 -2.88 -16.53
C ALA A 259 31.23 -2.22 -17.82
N LEU A 260 31.92 -2.48 -18.93
CA LEU A 260 31.50 -2.08 -20.27
C LEU A 260 30.13 -2.71 -20.59
N THR A 261 29.14 -1.86 -20.88
CA THR A 261 27.75 -2.27 -21.21
C THR A 261 27.31 -1.89 -22.61
N ALA A 262 27.87 -0.82 -23.19
CA ALA A 262 27.75 -0.52 -24.62
C ALA A 262 29.08 0.02 -25.17
N CYS A 263 29.37 -0.37 -26.41
CA CYS A 263 30.46 0.13 -27.24
C CYS A 263 29.87 0.28 -28.64
N GLU A 264 29.59 1.51 -29.03
CA GLU A 264 29.05 1.92 -30.33
C GLU A 264 30.08 2.84 -31.00
N ASP A 265 29.89 3.17 -32.28
CA ASP A 265 30.86 3.95 -33.06
C ASP A 265 31.20 5.30 -32.38
N ASP A 266 30.24 5.93 -31.71
CA ASP A 266 30.40 7.22 -31.04
C ASP A 266 30.17 7.18 -29.51
N LEU A 267 29.98 6.01 -28.90
CA LEU A 267 29.63 5.86 -27.48
C LEU A 267 30.35 4.71 -26.76
N VAL A 268 31.02 5.02 -25.65
CA VAL A 268 31.40 4.03 -24.62
C VAL A 268 30.51 4.23 -23.39
N LYS A 269 29.94 3.14 -22.88
CA LYS A 269 29.06 3.16 -21.70
C LYS A 269 29.51 2.12 -20.66
N VAL A 270 29.84 2.56 -19.47
CA VAL A 270 30.27 1.74 -18.34
C VAL A 270 29.23 1.85 -17.24
N CYS A 271 28.61 0.76 -16.80
CA CYS A 271 27.60 0.80 -15.74
C CYS A 271 27.94 -0.16 -14.61
N GLY A 272 27.56 0.23 -13.41
CA GLY A 272 27.66 -0.54 -12.17
C GLY A 272 26.54 -0.16 -11.23
N GLY A 273 26.63 -0.58 -9.97
CA GLY A 273 25.64 -0.23 -8.97
C GLY A 273 26.19 -0.18 -7.55
N PHE A 274 25.82 0.85 -6.81
CA PHE A 274 26.09 0.99 -5.39
C PHE A 274 25.03 0.26 -4.56
N PHE A 275 25.40 -0.13 -3.35
CA PHE A 275 24.49 -0.78 -2.39
C PHE A 275 23.26 0.08 -2.05
N SER A 276 23.40 1.42 -2.11
CA SER A 276 22.31 2.37 -1.96
C SER A 276 22.62 3.70 -2.67
N ALA A 277 21.65 4.61 -2.74
CA ALA A 277 21.85 5.97 -3.23
C ALA A 277 22.82 6.77 -2.34
N GLU A 278 22.74 6.62 -1.02
CA GLU A 278 23.63 7.27 -0.06
C GLU A 278 25.09 6.81 -0.23
N GLN A 279 25.30 5.52 -0.56
CA GLN A 279 26.63 4.97 -0.80
C GLN A 279 27.24 5.50 -2.11
N GLY A 280 26.45 5.68 -3.16
CA GLY A 280 26.93 6.31 -4.40
C GLY A 280 27.18 7.82 -4.24
N ALA A 281 26.33 8.52 -3.49
CA ALA A 281 26.48 9.96 -3.23
C ALA A 281 27.80 10.34 -2.53
N LEU A 282 28.45 9.40 -1.83
CA LEU A 282 29.80 9.59 -1.26
C LEU A 282 30.87 9.90 -2.33
N LEU A 283 30.63 9.57 -3.59
CA LEU A 283 31.54 9.79 -4.72
C LEU A 283 31.19 11.04 -5.53
N GLN A 284 30.13 11.79 -5.19
CA GLN A 284 29.65 12.91 -5.99
C GLN A 284 30.73 14.00 -6.18
N ASP A 285 31.32 14.51 -5.08
CA ASP A 285 32.39 15.51 -5.13
C ASP A 285 33.64 15.03 -5.91
N TRP A 286 33.91 13.72 -5.91
CA TRP A 286 35.03 13.14 -6.67
C TRP A 286 34.71 13.02 -8.16
N VAL A 287 33.51 12.56 -8.51
CA VAL A 287 33.14 12.31 -9.91
C VAL A 287 32.98 13.61 -10.70
N GLU A 288 32.57 14.71 -10.04
CA GLU A 288 32.56 16.06 -10.62
C GLU A 288 33.94 16.52 -11.14
N VAL A 289 35.03 16.06 -10.50
CA VAL A 289 36.41 16.30 -10.98
C VAL A 289 36.83 15.22 -11.99
N GLN A 290 36.48 13.95 -11.74
CA GLN A 290 36.96 12.82 -12.55
C GLN A 290 36.42 12.84 -14.00
N VAL A 291 35.21 13.38 -14.26
CA VAL A 291 34.67 13.48 -15.63
C VAL A 291 35.58 14.27 -16.58
N ALA A 292 36.30 15.29 -16.08
CA ALA A 292 37.27 16.03 -16.89
C ALA A 292 38.46 15.16 -17.32
N LEU A 293 38.91 14.25 -16.45
CA LEU A 293 40.02 13.32 -16.70
C LEU A 293 39.60 12.18 -17.64
N TRP A 294 38.39 11.63 -17.50
CA TRP A 294 37.85 10.64 -18.43
C TRP A 294 37.57 11.21 -19.82
N ARG A 295 37.19 12.48 -19.93
CA ARG A 295 37.17 13.21 -21.20
C ARG A 295 38.58 13.34 -21.79
N GLU A 296 39.58 13.64 -20.97
CA GLU A 296 40.98 13.76 -21.40
C GLU A 296 41.63 12.43 -21.77
N LEU A 297 41.12 11.29 -21.26
CA LEU A 297 41.49 9.96 -21.74
C LEU A 297 41.19 9.77 -23.24
N VAL A 298 40.18 10.47 -23.77
CA VAL A 298 39.81 10.49 -25.19
C VAL A 298 40.47 11.64 -25.94
N THR A 299 40.53 12.86 -25.38
CA THR A 299 41.05 14.04 -26.09
C THR A 299 42.55 14.29 -25.95
N GLY A 300 43.23 13.64 -25.01
CA GLY A 300 44.57 14.06 -24.55
C GLY A 300 44.62 15.53 -24.08
N GLU A 301 45.85 16.03 -23.90
CA GLU A 301 46.12 17.45 -23.62
C GLU A 301 45.56 18.33 -24.76
N SER A 302 45.90 17.98 -26.01
CA SER A 302 45.41 18.61 -27.24
C SER A 302 44.65 17.62 -28.10
N CYS A 303 43.50 18.04 -28.64
CA CYS A 303 42.65 17.20 -29.47
C CYS A 303 43.43 16.59 -30.65
N PRO A 304 43.41 15.25 -30.83
CA PRO A 304 43.98 14.60 -31.98
C PRO A 304 43.29 15.06 -33.28
N ALA A 305 44.04 15.14 -34.37
CA ALA A 305 43.52 15.56 -35.67
C ALA A 305 42.35 14.70 -36.17
N TYR A 306 42.25 13.44 -35.75
CA TYR A 306 41.13 12.54 -36.09
C TYR A 306 39.82 12.84 -35.34
N LEU A 307 39.86 13.64 -34.27
CA LEU A 307 38.66 14.16 -33.58
C LEU A 307 38.32 15.60 -34.00
N ALA A 308 39.02 16.18 -34.98
CA ALA A 308 38.75 17.55 -35.41
C ALA A 308 37.30 17.68 -35.93
N GLY A 309 36.54 18.62 -35.35
CA GLY A 309 35.11 18.79 -35.62
C GLY A 309 34.17 17.99 -34.71
N TYR A 310 34.67 17.21 -33.76
CA TYR A 310 33.85 16.55 -32.72
C TYR A 310 33.79 17.36 -31.41
N THR A 311 32.70 17.19 -30.67
CA THR A 311 32.62 17.52 -29.25
C THR A 311 32.65 16.23 -28.45
N VAL A 312 33.69 16.04 -27.64
CA VAL A 312 33.81 14.90 -26.73
C VAL A 312 33.10 15.24 -25.43
N VAL A 313 32.22 14.36 -24.97
CA VAL A 313 31.46 14.49 -23.71
C VAL A 313 31.82 13.32 -22.81
N ALA A 314 32.18 13.60 -21.56
CA ALA A 314 32.18 12.62 -20.48
C ALA A 314 31.05 12.96 -19.51
N ALA A 315 30.16 12.02 -19.22
CA ALA A 315 29.04 12.25 -18.33
C ALA A 315 28.75 11.03 -17.44
N VAL A 316 28.12 11.29 -16.30
CA VAL A 316 27.67 10.28 -15.33
C VAL A 316 26.21 10.55 -15.00
N GLY A 317 25.42 9.49 -14.98
CA GLY A 317 23.98 9.55 -14.68
C GLY A 317 23.36 8.17 -14.57
N GLY A 318 22.04 8.10 -14.72
CA GLY A 318 21.29 6.85 -14.75
C GLY A 318 21.53 6.03 -16.03
N ASP A 319 20.81 4.92 -16.14
CA ASP A 319 20.91 3.99 -17.28
C ASP A 319 20.02 4.43 -18.45
N GLY A 320 20.53 5.35 -19.28
CA GLY A 320 19.90 5.86 -20.49
C GLY A 320 20.63 5.41 -21.76
N SER A 321 20.07 5.74 -22.93
CA SER A 321 20.64 5.38 -24.24
C SER A 321 21.69 6.37 -24.76
N SER A 322 21.74 7.60 -24.26
CA SER A 322 22.65 8.64 -24.76
C SER A 322 23.05 9.64 -23.66
N VAL A 323 24.06 10.48 -23.95
CA VAL A 323 24.41 11.64 -23.11
C VAL A 323 23.41 12.80 -23.20
N GLN A 324 22.41 12.72 -24.08
CA GLN A 324 21.38 13.76 -24.27
C GLN A 324 20.17 13.50 -23.35
N ASP A 325 19.90 12.21 -23.04
CA ASP A 325 18.76 11.75 -22.25
C ASP A 325 19.21 10.97 -21.00
N LEU A 326 20.03 11.58 -20.15
CA LEU A 326 20.55 10.95 -18.93
C LEU A 326 19.47 10.88 -17.83
N PRO A 327 19.02 9.68 -17.41
CA PRO A 327 18.07 9.54 -16.31
C PRO A 327 18.71 9.95 -14.98
N GLN A 328 17.89 10.24 -13.98
CA GLN A 328 18.40 10.55 -12.63
C GLN A 328 19.07 9.33 -11.98
N SER A 329 20.14 9.59 -11.22
CA SER A 329 20.90 8.60 -10.45
C SER A 329 21.49 9.26 -9.19
N CYS A 330 22.13 8.47 -8.32
CA CYS A 330 22.85 8.99 -7.14
C CYS A 330 24.19 9.66 -7.47
N LEU A 331 24.65 9.56 -8.73
CA LEU A 331 25.78 10.32 -9.26
C LEU A 331 25.32 11.09 -10.50
N SER A 332 25.73 12.35 -10.60
CA SER A 332 25.45 13.21 -11.74
C SER A 332 26.61 14.18 -11.97
N ALA A 333 27.32 14.04 -13.08
CA ALA A 333 28.38 14.98 -13.49
C ALA A 333 28.50 14.99 -15.01
N SER A 334 28.92 16.12 -15.61
CA SER A 334 29.18 16.17 -17.05
C SER A 334 30.23 17.21 -17.41
N GLU A 335 31.11 16.84 -18.33
CA GLU A 335 32.17 17.68 -18.87
C GLU A 335 32.31 17.48 -20.37
N ASN A 336 32.69 18.53 -21.10
CA ASN A 336 32.83 18.44 -22.55
C ASN A 336 33.97 19.30 -23.10
N LYS A 337 34.51 18.91 -24.26
CA LYS A 337 35.59 19.63 -24.95
C LYS A 337 35.38 19.50 -26.46
N ALA A 338 35.31 20.65 -27.13
CA ALA A 338 35.21 20.73 -28.58
C ALA A 338 36.59 20.73 -29.24
N CYS A 339 36.78 19.86 -30.23
CA CYS A 339 37.99 19.80 -31.03
C CYS A 339 37.81 20.67 -32.29
N ALA A 340 38.58 21.76 -32.36
CA ALA A 340 38.49 22.73 -33.45
C ALA A 340 38.97 22.16 -34.79
N LEU A 341 38.38 22.63 -35.88
CA LEU A 341 38.93 22.47 -37.22
C LEU A 341 40.06 23.50 -37.41
N GLU A 342 41.20 23.10 -37.99
CA GLU A 342 42.28 24.03 -38.31
C GLU A 342 41.81 25.05 -39.36
N SER A 343 41.82 26.34 -39.00
CA SER A 343 41.51 27.41 -39.94
C SER A 343 42.73 27.69 -40.84
N PRO A 344 42.52 27.95 -42.15
CA PRO A 344 43.63 28.28 -43.05
C PRO A 344 44.29 29.61 -42.62
N PRO A 345 45.63 29.74 -42.75
CA PRO A 345 46.36 30.91 -42.28
C PRO A 345 45.93 32.19 -43.02
N PRO A 346 45.85 33.34 -42.33
CA PRO A 346 45.40 34.59 -42.94
C PRO A 346 46.39 35.11 -44.01
N PRO A 347 45.89 35.74 -45.09
CA PRO A 347 46.75 36.28 -46.14
C PRO A 347 47.63 37.45 -45.64
N PRO A 348 48.84 37.64 -46.21
CA PRO A 348 49.79 38.64 -45.73
C PRO A 348 49.32 40.09 -45.98
N PRO A 349 49.61 41.02 -45.05
CA PRO A 349 49.16 42.41 -45.15
C PRO A 349 49.94 43.23 -46.21
N PRO A 350 49.31 44.26 -46.82
CA PRO A 350 49.95 45.14 -47.80
C PRO A 350 50.98 46.11 -47.16
N PRO A 351 51.97 46.59 -47.93
CA PRO A 351 53.10 47.37 -47.40
C PRO A 351 52.73 48.81 -46.98
N PRO A 352 53.37 49.38 -45.93
CA PRO A 352 53.04 50.70 -45.39
C PRO A 352 53.69 51.89 -46.14
N PRO A 353 53.08 53.09 -46.07
CA PRO A 353 53.64 54.34 -46.63
C PRO A 353 54.77 54.95 -45.76
N PRO A 354 55.62 55.85 -46.34
CA PRO A 354 56.83 56.35 -45.69
C PRO A 354 56.59 57.40 -44.56
N PRO A 355 57.54 57.54 -43.60
CA PRO A 355 57.33 58.29 -42.36
C PRO A 355 57.74 59.79 -42.41
N PRO A 356 57.08 60.66 -41.60
CA PRO A 356 57.52 62.04 -41.30
C PRO A 356 58.60 62.10 -40.18
N PRO A 357 59.33 63.24 -40.03
CA PRO A 357 60.57 63.33 -39.23
C PRO A 357 60.43 63.55 -37.70
N SER A 358 61.54 63.28 -37.00
CA SER A 358 61.69 63.09 -35.55
C SER A 358 62.07 64.37 -34.73
N PRO A 359 62.07 64.34 -33.36
CA PRO A 359 61.89 65.52 -32.50
C PRO A 359 63.16 66.09 -31.79
N PRO A 360 63.05 67.22 -31.05
CA PRO A 360 64.07 67.71 -30.11
C PRO A 360 63.91 67.23 -28.63
N PRO A 361 65.01 67.06 -27.85
CA PRO A 361 65.04 66.64 -26.41
C PRO A 361 65.54 67.77 -25.44
N PRO A 362 65.92 67.56 -24.13
CA PRO A 362 65.31 66.82 -22.98
C PRO A 362 65.38 67.53 -21.57
N SER A 363 64.89 66.85 -20.49
CA SER A 363 65.27 66.92 -19.02
C SER A 363 64.70 68.02 -18.08
N PRO A 364 64.77 67.95 -16.71
CA PRO A 364 65.12 66.86 -15.75
C PRO A 364 64.08 66.71 -14.53
N PRO A 365 64.37 66.40 -13.20
CA PRO A 365 63.62 65.36 -12.44
C PRO A 365 63.00 65.80 -11.04
N PRO A 366 63.07 65.00 -9.92
CA PRO A 366 62.00 64.38 -9.05
C PRO A 366 61.56 65.24 -7.80
N PRO A 367 60.77 64.81 -6.74
CA PRO A 367 60.45 63.47 -6.17
C PRO A 367 58.99 63.23 -5.61
N SER A 368 58.82 62.65 -4.38
CA SER A 368 57.60 61.95 -3.86
C SER A 368 57.05 62.44 -2.46
N PRO A 369 56.15 61.74 -1.70
CA PRO A 369 54.86 62.25 -1.11
C PRO A 369 54.90 62.64 0.40
N PRO A 370 53.82 63.13 1.11
CA PRO A 370 52.71 62.32 1.72
C PRO A 370 51.29 63.04 1.83
N PRO A 371 50.52 63.06 2.96
CA PRO A 371 49.35 62.22 3.33
C PRO A 371 47.96 62.97 3.46
N PRO A 372 46.82 62.31 3.81
CA PRO A 372 45.46 62.92 3.72
C PRO A 372 45.00 63.79 4.91
N SER A 373 43.88 64.53 4.73
CA SER A 373 43.39 65.63 5.59
C SER A 373 41.89 65.53 6.03
N PRO A 374 41.42 66.30 7.04
CA PRO A 374 40.29 65.93 7.94
C PRO A 374 38.94 66.68 7.67
N PRO A 375 37.85 66.49 8.48
CA PRO A 375 36.46 66.79 8.07
C PRO A 375 35.91 68.22 8.43
N PRO A 376 34.76 68.63 7.82
CA PRO A 376 34.12 69.96 7.97
C PRO A 376 33.15 70.13 9.20
N PRO A 377 32.68 71.37 9.51
CA PRO A 377 32.23 71.80 10.85
C PRO A 377 30.71 71.68 11.15
N PRO A 378 30.27 71.86 12.43
CA PRO A 378 28.89 71.63 12.86
C PRO A 378 27.89 72.80 12.67
N PRO A 379 26.57 72.52 12.55
CA PRO A 379 25.50 73.52 12.41
C PRO A 379 24.97 74.09 13.76
N PRO A 380 24.12 75.17 13.73
CA PRO A 380 23.72 75.94 14.92
C PRO A 380 22.57 75.34 15.75
N ARG A 381 22.34 75.92 16.94
CA ARG A 381 21.30 75.52 17.90
C ARG A 381 19.86 75.87 17.46
N PRO A 382 18.84 75.08 17.88
CA PRO A 382 17.44 75.32 17.54
C PRO A 382 16.74 76.39 18.42
N PRO A 383 15.64 77.01 17.94
CA PRO A 383 14.77 77.91 18.71
C PRO A 383 13.82 77.15 19.69
N PRO A 384 13.18 77.86 20.65
CA PRO A 384 12.27 77.28 21.64
C PRO A 384 10.94 76.76 21.07
N PRO A 385 10.21 75.89 21.81
CA PRO A 385 9.14 75.06 21.26
C PRO A 385 7.80 75.78 21.06
N SER A 386 7.13 75.44 19.95
CA SER A 386 5.71 75.74 19.71
C SER A 386 4.80 74.89 20.61
N PRO A 387 3.61 75.38 21.02
CA PRO A 387 2.63 74.58 21.74
C PRO A 387 2.08 73.45 20.86
N PRO A 388 1.66 72.31 21.45
CA PRO A 388 1.09 71.20 20.69
C PRO A 388 -0.25 71.58 20.07
N PRO A 389 -0.54 71.15 18.81
CA PRO A 389 -1.87 71.29 18.24
C PRO A 389 -2.88 70.40 18.97
N SER A 390 -4.13 70.87 19.05
CA SER A 390 -5.24 70.13 19.64
C SER A 390 -5.43 68.76 18.95
N PRO A 391 -5.80 67.69 19.69
CA PRO A 391 -6.06 66.39 19.09
C PRO A 391 -7.24 66.49 18.09
N PRO A 392 -7.15 65.84 16.92
CA PRO A 392 -8.29 65.73 16.01
C PRO A 392 -9.42 64.94 16.68
N PRO A 393 -10.69 65.18 16.30
CA PRO A 393 -11.81 64.42 16.83
C PRO A 393 -11.65 62.91 16.53
N PRO A 394 -12.20 62.01 17.36
CA PRO A 394 -12.14 60.58 17.11
C PRO A 394 -12.69 60.27 15.72
N ARG A 395 -11.93 59.50 14.92
CA ARG A 395 -12.49 58.93 13.69
C ARG A 395 -13.66 58.02 14.09
N PRO A 396 -14.76 58.00 13.32
CA PRO A 396 -15.79 56.98 13.51
C PRO A 396 -15.14 55.59 13.52
N PRO A 397 -15.62 54.65 14.34
CA PRO A 397 -15.18 53.26 14.22
C PRO A 397 -15.40 52.82 12.76
N PRO A 398 -14.43 52.11 12.15
CA PRO A 398 -14.62 51.59 10.81
C PRO A 398 -15.89 50.73 10.78
N PRO A 399 -16.70 50.79 9.71
CA PRO A 399 -17.87 49.93 9.59
C PRO A 399 -17.42 48.47 9.75
N SER A 400 -18.17 47.70 10.52
CA SER A 400 -17.91 46.28 10.72
C SER A 400 -17.69 45.62 9.35
N PRO A 401 -16.62 44.84 9.14
CA PRO A 401 -16.44 44.13 7.89
C PRO A 401 -17.69 43.29 7.62
N PRO A 402 -18.15 43.19 6.37
CA PRO A 402 -19.28 42.33 6.04
C PRO A 402 -19.00 40.91 6.53
N PRO A 403 -20.03 40.15 6.96
CA PRO A 403 -19.83 38.76 7.34
C PRO A 403 -19.13 38.02 6.19
N PRO A 404 -18.13 37.17 6.47
CA PRO A 404 -17.43 36.45 5.43
C PRO A 404 -18.43 35.68 4.57
N SER A 405 -18.28 35.77 3.25
CA SER A 405 -19.07 35.00 2.30
C SER A 405 -18.98 33.51 2.68
N PRO A 406 -20.08 32.75 2.67
CA PRO A 406 -19.99 31.31 2.87
C PRO A 406 -19.06 30.72 1.78
N PRO A 407 -18.15 29.80 2.14
CA PRO A 407 -17.29 29.14 1.17
C PRO A 407 -18.12 28.40 0.11
N PRO A 408 -17.61 28.28 -1.13
CA PRO A 408 -18.35 27.63 -2.20
C PRO A 408 -18.49 26.12 -1.94
N PRO A 409 -19.59 25.51 -2.40
CA PRO A 409 -19.69 24.07 -2.45
C PRO A 409 -18.70 23.50 -3.47
N CYS A 410 -18.27 22.26 -3.27
CA CYS A 410 -17.30 21.60 -4.13
C CYS A 410 -17.78 20.20 -4.49
N GLU A 411 -17.66 19.82 -5.76
CA GLU A 411 -17.90 18.46 -6.24
C GLU A 411 -16.59 17.66 -6.20
N SER A 412 -16.65 16.40 -5.75
CA SER A 412 -15.53 15.48 -5.77
C SER A 412 -15.98 14.13 -6.34
N CYS A 413 -15.11 13.51 -7.11
CA CYS A 413 -15.32 12.19 -7.69
C CYS A 413 -14.12 11.28 -7.38
N VAL A 414 -14.41 10.02 -7.11
CA VAL A 414 -13.45 8.92 -7.13
C VAL A 414 -13.53 8.25 -8.49
N TYR A 415 -12.39 8.10 -9.15
CA TYR A 415 -12.19 7.39 -10.40
C TYR A 415 -11.43 6.10 -10.11
N VAL A 416 -11.89 4.98 -10.66
CA VAL A 416 -11.16 3.72 -10.74
C VAL A 416 -11.02 3.36 -12.21
N GLU A 417 -9.80 3.34 -12.74
CA GLU A 417 -9.57 3.14 -14.19
C GLU A 417 -8.61 1.99 -14.50
N LEU A 418 -8.94 1.23 -15.55
CA LEU A 418 -8.10 0.21 -16.17
C LEU A 418 -7.26 0.80 -17.32
N GLN A 419 -6.14 1.43 -16.98
CA GLN A 419 -5.22 1.98 -17.97
C GLN A 419 -4.49 0.85 -18.72
N THR A 420 -4.64 0.84 -20.05
CA THR A 420 -3.94 -0.13 -20.92
C THR A 420 -2.53 0.35 -21.28
N PRO A 421 -1.48 -0.48 -21.13
CA PRO A 421 -0.15 -0.18 -21.64
C PRO A 421 -0.14 -0.17 -23.18
N PRO A 422 0.96 0.29 -23.82
CA PRO A 422 1.09 0.36 -25.29
C PRO A 422 1.01 -1.00 -26.04
N HIS A 423 0.91 -2.11 -25.32
CA HIS A 423 0.63 -3.44 -25.87
C HIS A 423 -0.69 -3.95 -25.29
N GLU A 424 -1.73 -4.07 -26.11
CA GLU A 424 -3.02 -4.57 -25.65
C GLU A 424 -2.89 -5.99 -25.07
N PRO A 425 -3.39 -6.25 -23.83
CA PRO A 425 -3.42 -7.60 -23.29
C PRO A 425 -4.35 -8.48 -24.12
N PHE A 426 -3.93 -9.73 -24.37
CA PHE A 426 -4.68 -10.66 -25.21
C PHE A 426 -6.07 -10.98 -24.63
N PHE A 427 -6.14 -11.22 -23.33
CA PHE A 427 -7.40 -11.30 -22.60
C PHE A 427 -7.79 -9.92 -22.11
N LYS A 428 -8.66 -9.24 -22.87
CA LYS A 428 -9.21 -7.95 -22.46
C LYS A 428 -10.19 -8.14 -21.31
N TYR A 429 -9.82 -7.65 -20.14
CA TYR A 429 -10.71 -7.57 -18.98
C TYR A 429 -11.55 -6.30 -19.04
N ARG A 430 -12.73 -6.38 -18.42
CA ARG A 430 -13.64 -5.26 -18.19
C ARG A 430 -14.33 -5.47 -16.85
N PHE A 431 -14.60 -4.39 -16.13
CA PHE A 431 -15.54 -4.46 -15.00
C PHE A 431 -16.89 -4.97 -15.49
N ASP A 432 -17.41 -6.00 -14.84
CA ASP A 432 -18.78 -6.46 -15.04
C ASP A 432 -19.75 -5.66 -14.13
N ALA A 433 -21.05 -5.84 -14.32
CA ALA A 433 -22.06 -5.09 -13.57
C ALA A 433 -22.05 -5.38 -12.06
N ALA A 434 -21.57 -6.55 -11.62
CA ALA A 434 -21.51 -6.93 -10.22
C ALA A 434 -20.27 -6.32 -9.54
N MET A 435 -19.11 -6.37 -10.21
CA MET A 435 -17.88 -5.70 -9.79
C MET A 435 -18.10 -4.19 -9.70
N CYS A 436 -18.75 -3.63 -10.72
CA CYS A 436 -19.19 -2.23 -10.76
C CYS A 436 -19.97 -1.82 -9.53
N ALA A 437 -21.03 -2.57 -9.20
CA ALA A 437 -21.85 -2.31 -8.03
C ALA A 437 -21.06 -2.44 -6.73
N ALA A 438 -20.30 -3.54 -6.55
CA ALA A 438 -19.55 -3.78 -5.32
C ALA A 438 -18.52 -2.68 -5.02
N ILE A 439 -17.67 -2.32 -6.00
CA ILE A 439 -16.64 -1.30 -5.84
C ILE A 439 -17.27 0.09 -5.63
N SER A 440 -18.28 0.46 -6.43
CA SER A 440 -18.89 1.79 -6.32
C SER A 440 -19.72 1.97 -5.05
N GLU A 441 -20.47 0.94 -4.61
CA GLU A 441 -21.19 0.96 -3.33
C GLU A 441 -20.23 1.00 -2.14
N ALA A 442 -19.08 0.30 -2.19
CA ALA A 442 -18.06 0.35 -1.14
C ALA A 442 -17.45 1.76 -1.01
N ILE A 443 -17.00 2.35 -2.12
CA ILE A 443 -16.44 3.72 -2.15
C ILE A 443 -17.47 4.76 -1.67
N ALA A 444 -18.72 4.63 -2.13
CA ALA A 444 -19.81 5.51 -1.71
C ALA A 444 -20.11 5.37 -0.21
N ALA A 445 -20.20 4.14 0.31
CA ALA A 445 -20.47 3.90 1.73
C ALA A 445 -19.34 4.43 2.62
N ASP A 446 -18.07 4.20 2.23
CA ASP A 446 -16.88 4.71 2.89
C ASP A 446 -16.91 6.24 3.02
N LEU A 447 -17.07 6.95 1.91
CA LEU A 447 -17.08 8.42 1.89
C LEU A 447 -18.28 9.04 2.61
N ASN A 448 -19.48 8.50 2.43
CA ASN A 448 -20.67 8.99 3.13
C ASN A 448 -20.57 8.77 4.64
N THR A 449 -20.04 7.62 5.09
CA THR A 449 -19.84 7.33 6.53
C THR A 449 -18.77 8.23 7.13
N ALA A 450 -17.61 8.36 6.45
CA ALA A 450 -16.51 9.17 6.94
C ALA A 450 -16.88 10.67 6.98
N ALA A 451 -17.69 11.17 6.03
CA ALA A 451 -18.24 12.52 6.06
C ALA A 451 -19.13 12.75 7.29
N GLU A 452 -20.04 11.81 7.62
CA GLU A 452 -20.88 11.90 8.82
C GLU A 452 -20.03 11.86 10.11
N GLU A 453 -19.03 10.97 10.20
CA GLU A 453 -18.15 10.85 11.37
C GLU A 453 -17.24 12.06 11.57
N ALA A 454 -16.73 12.66 10.49
CA ALA A 454 -15.90 13.86 10.53
C ALA A 454 -16.72 15.16 10.73
N GLY A 455 -18.03 15.12 10.48
CA GLY A 455 -18.90 16.31 10.47
C GLY A 455 -18.77 17.15 9.20
N ALA A 456 -18.18 16.61 8.13
CA ALA A 456 -18.09 17.24 6.83
C ALA A 456 -19.45 17.17 6.13
N LEU A 457 -20.11 18.31 5.94
CA LEU A 457 -21.48 18.36 5.44
C LEU A 457 -21.54 18.15 3.92
N LEU A 458 -22.38 17.20 3.50
CA LEU A 458 -22.68 16.93 2.10
C LEU A 458 -23.97 17.65 1.66
N LEU A 459 -23.92 18.29 0.48
CA LEU A 459 -25.09 18.74 -0.28
C LEU A 459 -25.72 17.60 -1.08
N ALA A 460 -24.89 16.72 -1.63
CA ALA A 460 -25.29 15.50 -2.30
C ALA A 460 -24.39 14.35 -1.81
N PRO A 461 -24.95 13.18 -1.43
CA PRO A 461 -24.16 12.03 -1.03
C PRO A 461 -23.29 11.53 -2.19
N PHE A 462 -22.25 10.76 -1.86
CA PHE A 462 -21.50 10.03 -2.87
C PHE A 462 -22.35 8.89 -3.43
N GLU A 463 -22.56 8.89 -4.74
CA GLU A 463 -23.30 7.87 -5.50
C GLU A 463 -22.56 7.56 -6.82
N VAL A 464 -22.85 6.40 -7.42
CA VAL A 464 -22.26 6.02 -8.71
C VAL A 464 -22.81 6.88 -9.85
N VAL A 465 -21.91 7.47 -10.64
CA VAL A 465 -22.22 8.36 -11.76
C VAL A 465 -21.95 7.69 -13.10
N ASP A 466 -20.83 6.98 -13.22
CA ASP A 466 -20.57 6.08 -14.35
C ASP A 466 -20.02 4.75 -13.83
N CYS A 467 -20.36 3.68 -14.54
CA CYS A 467 -19.66 2.42 -14.42
C CYS A 467 -19.60 1.75 -15.78
N SER A 468 -18.53 2.08 -16.49
CA SER A 468 -18.18 1.50 -17.78
C SER A 468 -17.28 0.29 -17.57
N GLY A 469 -17.05 -0.48 -18.63
CA GLY A 469 -16.14 -1.63 -18.54
C GLY A 469 -14.67 -1.27 -18.28
N GLN A 470 -14.27 0.00 -18.23
CA GLN A 470 -12.89 0.43 -17.97
C GLN A 470 -12.76 1.53 -16.92
N GLU A 471 -13.85 2.23 -16.57
CA GLU A 471 -13.90 3.29 -15.56
C GLU A 471 -15.09 3.08 -14.61
N ILE A 472 -14.85 3.20 -13.31
CA ILE A 472 -15.88 3.38 -12.28
C ILE A 472 -15.75 4.79 -11.73
N LYS A 473 -16.85 5.54 -11.69
CA LYS A 473 -16.89 6.92 -11.23
C LYS A 473 -17.96 7.12 -10.17
N VAL A 474 -17.54 7.52 -8.96
CA VAL A 474 -18.42 7.77 -7.81
C VAL A 474 -18.27 9.22 -7.37
N CYS A 475 -19.34 10.02 -7.36
CA CYS A 475 -19.25 11.46 -7.09
C CYS A 475 -20.23 11.91 -6.00
N GLY A 476 -19.85 12.94 -5.27
CA GLY A 476 -20.66 13.63 -4.27
C GLY A 476 -20.35 15.13 -4.24
N THR A 477 -21.18 15.91 -3.54
CA THR A 477 -21.00 17.37 -3.42
C THR A 477 -20.92 17.77 -1.96
N TRP A 478 -19.84 18.44 -1.58
CA TRP A 478 -19.62 19.06 -0.28
C TRP A 478 -20.35 20.40 -0.19
N LEU A 479 -20.93 20.70 0.98
CA LEU A 479 -21.52 22.00 1.29
C LEU A 479 -20.47 23.11 1.40
N ASP A 480 -19.27 22.76 1.86
CA ASP A 480 -18.15 23.65 2.12
C ASP A 480 -16.86 22.95 1.65
N GLY A 481 -16.26 23.47 0.58
CA GLY A 481 -15.06 22.88 -0.01
C GLY A 481 -13.80 23.00 0.86
N GLU A 482 -13.69 24.03 1.71
CA GLU A 482 -12.54 24.19 2.62
C GLU A 482 -12.68 23.24 3.82
N ALA A 483 -13.89 23.11 4.39
CA ALA A 483 -14.15 22.11 5.44
C ALA A 483 -13.96 20.67 4.93
N ALA A 484 -14.37 20.37 3.69
CA ALA A 484 -14.08 19.08 3.07
C ALA A 484 -12.57 18.83 2.97
N LYS A 485 -11.80 19.81 2.50
CA LYS A 485 -10.34 19.71 2.41
C LYS A 485 -9.67 19.52 3.77
N GLU A 486 -10.07 20.26 4.81
CA GLU A 486 -9.51 20.14 6.16
C GLU A 486 -9.82 18.78 6.81
N LEU A 487 -11.06 18.30 6.67
CA LEU A 487 -11.56 17.13 7.38
C LEU A 487 -11.36 15.81 6.61
N MET A 488 -11.45 15.82 5.29
CA MET A 488 -11.53 14.61 4.45
C MET A 488 -10.28 14.34 3.63
N GLN A 489 -9.41 15.32 3.36
CA GLN A 489 -8.15 15.06 2.65
C GLN A 489 -7.29 13.99 3.37
N PRO A 490 -7.06 14.04 4.70
CA PRO A 490 -6.28 13.02 5.40
C PRO A 490 -6.93 11.63 5.40
N TYR A 491 -8.25 11.55 5.21
CA TYR A 491 -8.96 10.29 5.04
C TYR A 491 -8.70 9.71 3.66
N VAL A 492 -8.95 10.47 2.58
CA VAL A 492 -8.73 9.97 1.21
C VAL A 492 -7.26 9.68 0.91
N ASP A 493 -6.33 10.43 1.52
CA ASP A 493 -4.87 10.18 1.45
C ASP A 493 -4.48 8.75 1.89
N THR A 494 -5.27 8.13 2.77
CA THR A 494 -5.05 6.75 3.23
C THR A 494 -6.03 5.75 2.60
N GLN A 495 -7.26 6.18 2.30
CA GLN A 495 -8.29 5.31 1.76
C GLN A 495 -8.10 4.97 0.27
N VAL A 496 -7.42 5.83 -0.50
CA VAL A 496 -7.14 5.58 -1.93
C VAL A 496 -6.39 4.26 -2.16
N THR A 497 -5.42 3.92 -1.29
CA THR A 497 -4.69 2.65 -1.34
C THR A 497 -5.58 1.46 -0.93
N THR A 498 -6.56 1.68 -0.04
CA THR A 498 -7.55 0.65 0.33
C THR A 498 -8.48 0.35 -0.84
N TRP A 499 -8.96 1.36 -1.57
CA TRP A 499 -9.76 1.17 -2.78
C TRP A 499 -8.94 0.57 -3.93
N LEU A 500 -7.68 0.96 -4.09
CA LEU A 500 -6.77 0.30 -5.03
C LEU A 500 -6.56 -1.17 -4.66
N ALA A 501 -6.45 -1.49 -3.36
CA ALA A 501 -6.33 -2.87 -2.88
C ALA A 501 -7.63 -3.67 -3.03
N LEU A 502 -8.81 -3.04 -2.93
CA LEU A 502 -10.12 -3.65 -3.23
C LEU A 502 -10.13 -4.19 -4.67
N VAL A 503 -9.82 -3.32 -5.63
CA VAL A 503 -9.79 -3.65 -7.07
C VAL A 503 -8.69 -4.65 -7.43
N THR A 504 -7.51 -4.52 -6.83
CA THR A 504 -6.32 -5.33 -7.17
C THR A 504 -6.12 -6.56 -6.26
N GLY A 505 -7.01 -6.83 -5.30
CA GLY A 505 -6.77 -7.81 -4.23
C GLY A 505 -5.46 -7.56 -3.45
N GLY A 506 -4.91 -6.35 -3.52
CA GLY A 506 -3.58 -5.96 -3.03
C GLY A 506 -2.38 -6.59 -3.76
N ARG A 507 -2.58 -7.49 -4.76
CA ARG A 507 -1.49 -8.22 -5.45
C ARG A 507 -1.72 -8.49 -6.94
N CYS A 508 -2.61 -7.76 -7.61
CA CYS A 508 -2.83 -7.83 -9.07
C CYS A 508 -3.22 -9.23 -9.60
N PRO A 509 -4.51 -9.63 -9.48
CA PRO A 509 -5.02 -10.88 -10.04
C PRO A 509 -4.83 -10.97 -11.56
N ALA A 510 -4.85 -12.20 -12.06
CA ALA A 510 -4.48 -12.55 -13.43
C ALA A 510 -5.31 -11.85 -14.52
N TYR A 511 -6.56 -11.49 -14.24
CA TYR A 511 -7.41 -10.77 -15.19
C TYR A 511 -7.03 -9.29 -15.33
N LEU A 512 -6.34 -8.72 -14.35
CA LEU A 512 -5.74 -7.38 -14.42
C LEU A 512 -4.30 -7.41 -14.96
N ARG A 513 -3.74 -8.58 -15.29
CA ARG A 513 -2.36 -8.67 -15.76
C ARG A 513 -2.17 -7.92 -17.07
N GLY A 514 -1.17 -7.04 -17.10
CA GLY A 514 -0.93 -6.14 -18.22
C GLY A 514 -1.88 -4.93 -18.25
N TYR A 515 -2.50 -4.57 -17.13
CA TYR A 515 -3.12 -3.25 -16.91
C TYR A 515 -2.36 -2.49 -15.82
N SER A 516 -2.48 -1.16 -15.83
CA SER A 516 -2.28 -0.35 -14.63
C SER A 516 -3.65 0.03 -14.08
N VAL A 517 -3.89 -0.27 -12.80
CA VAL A 517 -5.09 0.18 -12.11
C VAL A 517 -4.79 1.51 -11.45
N LEU A 518 -5.53 2.54 -11.83
CA LEU A 518 -5.51 3.86 -11.19
C LEU A 518 -6.71 3.95 -10.23
N VAL A 519 -6.49 4.49 -9.03
CA VAL A 519 -7.56 5.07 -8.22
C VAL A 519 -7.21 6.52 -7.89
N ALA A 520 -8.11 7.45 -8.20
CA ALA A 520 -7.90 8.87 -7.97
C ALA A 520 -9.14 9.55 -7.40
N VAL A 521 -8.96 10.40 -6.39
CA VAL A 521 -9.97 11.38 -5.95
C VAL A 521 -9.62 12.72 -6.58
N ALA A 522 -10.56 13.34 -7.28
CA ALA A 522 -10.38 14.61 -7.96
C ALA A 522 -11.73 15.33 -8.19
N GLY A 523 -11.75 16.33 -9.07
CA GLY A 523 -12.98 17.02 -9.47
C GLY A 523 -13.80 16.19 -10.47
N SER A 524 -15.00 16.67 -10.82
CA SER A 524 -15.93 15.95 -11.70
C SER A 524 -15.58 15.97 -13.19
N VAL A 525 -14.62 16.81 -13.60
CA VAL A 525 -14.19 16.93 -15.01
C VAL A 525 -13.06 15.96 -15.37
N SER A 526 -12.00 15.89 -14.55
CA SER A 526 -10.83 15.04 -14.78
C SER A 526 -10.12 14.71 -13.46
N TYR A 527 -9.38 13.60 -13.45
CA TYR A 527 -8.37 13.31 -12.42
C TYR A 527 -6.98 13.82 -12.79
N GLU A 528 -6.73 14.13 -14.08
CA GLU A 528 -5.50 14.78 -14.51
C GLU A 528 -5.47 16.22 -13.99
N LEU A 529 -4.39 16.58 -13.31
CA LEU A 529 -4.09 17.97 -12.97
C LEU A 529 -3.72 18.71 -14.26
N PRO A 530 -4.22 19.95 -14.47
CA PRO A 530 -3.74 20.77 -15.58
C PRO A 530 -2.23 20.98 -15.47
N GLU A 531 -1.47 20.63 -16.52
CA GLU A 531 -0.01 20.81 -16.57
C GLU A 531 0.41 22.28 -16.48
N GLU A 532 -0.52 23.22 -16.72
CA GLU A 532 -0.25 24.66 -16.72
C GLU A 532 -1.34 25.46 -16.02
N TYR A 533 -0.91 26.56 -15.39
CA TYR A 533 -1.60 27.45 -14.43
C TYR A 533 -2.80 28.25 -15.02
N SER A 534 -3.68 27.57 -15.76
CA SER A 534 -4.72 28.14 -16.63
C SER A 534 -6.06 28.42 -15.95
N GLY A 535 -6.04 28.80 -14.67
CA GLY A 535 -7.19 29.37 -13.96
C GLY A 535 -8.35 28.41 -13.67
N GLN A 536 -8.16 27.10 -13.86
CA GLN A 536 -9.12 26.08 -13.46
C GLN A 536 -8.96 25.79 -11.97
N GLU A 537 -10.04 25.85 -11.19
CA GLU A 537 -10.00 25.64 -9.74
C GLU A 537 -9.50 24.21 -9.42
N MET A 538 -8.52 24.09 -8.52
CA MET A 538 -8.14 22.77 -8.02
C MET A 538 -9.32 22.14 -7.27
N PRO A 539 -9.56 20.83 -7.41
CA PRO A 539 -10.61 20.17 -6.64
C PRO A 539 -10.29 20.25 -5.14
N CYS A 540 -11.33 20.34 -4.31
CA CYS A 540 -11.19 20.43 -2.86
C CYS A 540 -10.53 19.18 -2.24
N LEU A 541 -10.67 18.03 -2.90
CA LEU A 541 -9.94 16.81 -2.59
C LEU A 541 -9.12 16.38 -3.80
N TYR A 542 -7.85 16.06 -3.58
CA TYR A 542 -6.99 15.47 -4.61
C TYR A 542 -6.04 14.43 -4.02
N VAL A 543 -6.13 13.20 -4.50
CA VAL A 543 -5.11 12.16 -4.27
C VAL A 543 -5.17 11.16 -5.43
N LYS A 544 -4.05 10.52 -5.76
CA LYS A 544 -4.04 9.36 -6.66
C LYS A 544 -3.06 8.31 -6.18
N ASP A 545 -3.43 7.05 -6.39
CA ASP A 545 -2.59 5.88 -6.20
C ASP A 545 -2.78 4.94 -7.39
N GLN A 546 -1.74 4.20 -7.77
CA GLN A 546 -1.78 3.34 -8.95
C GLN A 546 -0.90 2.10 -8.79
N SER A 547 -1.38 0.97 -9.29
CA SER A 547 -0.64 -0.29 -9.31
C SER A 547 -0.53 -0.85 -10.72
N ALA A 548 0.71 -1.04 -11.19
CA ALA A 548 0.98 -1.69 -12.46
C ALA A 548 0.98 -3.21 -12.26
N CYS A 549 -0.01 -3.90 -12.82
CA CYS A 549 -0.18 -5.34 -12.72
C CYS A 549 0.74 -6.06 -13.72
N ALA A 550 2.04 -5.95 -13.47
CA ALA A 550 3.10 -6.52 -14.29
C ALA A 550 3.05 -8.07 -14.34
N PRO A 551 3.53 -8.70 -15.43
CA PRO A 551 3.75 -10.13 -15.47
C PRO A 551 4.73 -10.59 -14.39
N ALA A 552 4.22 -11.30 -13.38
CA ALA A 552 5.07 -12.02 -12.43
C ALA A 552 5.81 -13.17 -13.15
N THR A 553 7.03 -13.47 -12.70
CA THR A 553 7.83 -14.59 -13.21
C THR A 553 7.96 -15.67 -12.13
N VAL A 554 7.60 -16.90 -12.50
CA VAL A 554 7.70 -18.06 -11.62
C VAL A 554 8.66 -19.10 -12.20
N ASP A 555 9.39 -19.79 -11.32
CA ASP A 555 10.22 -20.96 -11.68
C ASP A 555 9.30 -22.18 -11.84
N PHE A 556 8.48 -22.18 -12.89
CA PHE A 556 7.52 -23.21 -13.28
C PHE A 556 7.28 -23.12 -14.80
N PRO A 557 7.09 -24.23 -15.53
CA PRO A 557 7.18 -25.63 -15.10
C PRO A 557 8.64 -26.07 -14.96
N LYS A 558 8.91 -27.14 -14.19
CA LYS A 558 10.27 -27.65 -13.97
C LYS A 558 10.90 -28.36 -15.17
N CYS A 559 10.23 -28.43 -16.32
CA CYS A 559 10.72 -29.05 -17.54
C CYS A 559 10.99 -28.00 -18.63
N ALA A 560 12.04 -28.21 -19.43
CA ALA A 560 12.32 -27.36 -20.58
C ALA A 560 11.28 -27.57 -21.69
N CYS A 561 10.49 -26.54 -21.97
CA CYS A 561 9.49 -26.50 -23.03
C CYS A 561 9.13 -25.02 -23.33
N GLU A 562 8.47 -24.76 -24.46
CA GLU A 562 8.04 -23.42 -24.87
C GLU A 562 6.90 -22.92 -23.97
N THR A 563 7.22 -22.03 -23.02
CA THR A 563 6.29 -21.48 -22.02
C THR A 563 5.59 -20.20 -22.44
N SER A 564 6.03 -19.56 -23.54
CA SER A 564 5.46 -18.30 -24.04
C SER A 564 3.94 -18.39 -24.22
N GLU A 565 3.21 -17.38 -23.75
CA GLU A 565 1.76 -17.32 -23.91
C GLU A 565 1.34 -17.39 -25.38
N LEU A 566 0.24 -18.08 -25.64
CA LEU A 566 -0.29 -18.33 -26.98
C LEU A 566 0.68 -19.14 -27.89
N ALA A 567 1.77 -19.72 -27.38
CA ALA A 567 2.68 -20.54 -28.19
C ALA A 567 1.97 -21.78 -28.79
N THR A 568 0.87 -22.23 -28.18
CA THR A 568 -0.05 -23.22 -28.76
C THR A 568 -1.45 -22.64 -28.91
N PRO A 569 -2.33 -23.28 -29.70
CA PRO A 569 -3.73 -22.88 -29.81
C PRO A 569 -4.57 -23.07 -28.52
N PHE A 570 -4.00 -23.59 -27.43
CA PHE A 570 -4.71 -23.79 -26.17
C PHE A 570 -4.36 -22.70 -25.17
N ALA A 571 -5.37 -22.06 -24.60
CA ALA A 571 -5.21 -21.04 -23.57
C ALA A 571 -6.16 -21.25 -22.40
N ALA A 572 -5.72 -20.83 -21.21
CA ALA A 572 -6.58 -20.73 -20.02
C ALA A 572 -7.07 -19.29 -19.86
N LEU A 573 -8.33 -19.12 -19.50
CA LEU A 573 -8.89 -17.81 -19.17
C LEU A 573 -8.36 -17.34 -17.80
N PRO A 574 -8.20 -16.03 -17.57
CA PRO A 574 -7.57 -15.50 -16.36
C PRO A 574 -8.49 -15.51 -15.12
N ILE A 575 -9.72 -16.01 -15.23
CA ILE A 575 -10.72 -16.03 -14.15
C ILE A 575 -11.04 -17.48 -13.76
N ILE A 576 -11.08 -17.74 -12.45
CA ILE A 576 -11.42 -19.03 -11.83
C ILE A 576 -12.86 -18.97 -11.33
N GLY A 577 -13.71 -19.86 -11.85
CA GLY A 577 -15.04 -20.07 -11.31
C GLY A 577 -15.00 -20.87 -10.01
N VAL A 578 -15.58 -20.35 -8.93
CA VAL A 578 -15.66 -21.02 -7.63
C VAL A 578 -17.06 -21.60 -7.41
N ALA A 579 -17.15 -22.85 -6.98
CA ALA A 579 -18.42 -23.52 -6.67
C ALA A 579 -18.26 -24.57 -5.55
N PRO A 580 -19.34 -24.99 -4.87
CA PRO A 580 -19.32 -26.17 -4.01
C PRO A 580 -18.84 -27.41 -4.79
N GLY A 581 -17.95 -28.20 -4.20
CA GLY A 581 -17.45 -29.44 -4.80
C GLY A 581 -18.47 -30.59 -4.76
N PRO A 582 -18.20 -31.70 -5.49
CA PRO A 582 -19.09 -32.87 -5.54
C PRO A 582 -19.24 -33.62 -4.20
N ALA A 583 -18.36 -33.35 -3.23
CA ALA A 583 -18.40 -33.94 -1.89
C ALA A 583 -18.67 -32.87 -0.82
N LYS A 584 -19.36 -33.25 0.26
CA LYS A 584 -19.56 -32.35 1.40
C LYS A 584 -18.22 -31.97 2.03
N GLY A 585 -18.01 -30.68 2.28
CA GLY A 585 -16.74 -30.18 2.83
C GLY A 585 -15.65 -30.00 1.76
N THR A 586 -16.04 -29.77 0.50
CA THR A 586 -15.12 -29.48 -0.59
C THR A 586 -15.57 -28.29 -1.42
N THR A 587 -14.58 -27.56 -1.95
CA THR A 587 -14.73 -26.41 -2.83
C THR A 587 -14.04 -26.72 -4.17
N SER A 588 -14.64 -26.28 -5.27
CA SER A 588 -14.23 -26.55 -6.64
C SER A 588 -13.78 -25.26 -7.33
N TYR A 589 -12.50 -25.18 -7.69
CA TYR A 589 -11.88 -24.05 -8.37
C TYR A 589 -11.67 -24.39 -9.85
N CYS A 590 -12.50 -23.85 -10.73
CA CYS A 590 -12.60 -24.21 -12.14
C CYS A 590 -11.91 -23.22 -13.08
N PHE A 591 -10.88 -23.71 -13.76
CA PHE A 591 -10.12 -23.06 -14.81
C PHE A 591 -10.81 -23.33 -16.15
N ASN A 592 -11.32 -22.28 -16.78
CA ASN A 592 -11.95 -22.36 -18.10
C ASN A 592 -10.88 -22.25 -19.20
N LEU A 593 -11.00 -23.07 -20.24
CA LEU A 593 -10.08 -23.08 -21.39
C LEU A 593 -10.78 -22.61 -22.67
N THR A 594 -10.00 -22.07 -23.60
CA THR A 594 -10.45 -21.65 -24.94
C THR A 594 -9.39 -21.99 -26.00
N VAL A 595 -9.78 -21.95 -27.27
CA VAL A 595 -8.87 -22.09 -28.41
C VAL A 595 -8.59 -20.73 -29.06
N VAL A 596 -7.30 -20.43 -29.21
CA VAL A 596 -6.78 -19.15 -29.67
C VAL A 596 -6.02 -19.29 -31.00
N SER A 597 -5.83 -18.17 -31.70
CA SER A 597 -4.82 -18.08 -32.75
C SER A 597 -3.44 -18.02 -32.09
N PRO A 598 -2.53 -18.99 -32.34
CA PRO A 598 -1.24 -19.04 -31.66
C PRO A 598 -0.29 -17.95 -32.18
N SER A 599 0.56 -17.45 -31.28
CA SER A 599 1.67 -16.54 -31.60
C SER A 599 2.80 -17.24 -32.36
N SER A 600 3.02 -18.53 -32.08
CA SER A 600 4.06 -19.34 -32.73
C SER A 600 3.63 -19.86 -34.11
N THR A 601 4.44 -19.64 -35.14
CA THR A 601 4.28 -20.25 -36.48
C THR A 601 4.94 -21.63 -36.62
N GLY A 602 5.70 -22.04 -35.59
CA GLY A 602 6.49 -23.26 -35.51
C GLY A 602 5.70 -24.51 -35.11
N LYS A 603 6.37 -25.47 -34.45
CA LYS A 603 5.74 -26.74 -34.03
C LYS A 603 4.58 -26.52 -33.05
N CYS A 604 4.74 -25.59 -32.10
CA CYS A 604 3.77 -25.37 -31.03
C CYS A 604 2.45 -24.76 -31.53
N GLY A 605 2.48 -23.82 -32.48
CA GLY A 605 1.24 -23.30 -33.08
C GLY A 605 0.45 -24.35 -33.87
N ARG A 606 1.10 -25.45 -34.28
CA ARG A 606 0.48 -26.56 -35.00
C ARG A 606 -0.09 -27.65 -34.08
N SER A 607 0.05 -27.51 -32.75
CA SER A 607 -0.52 -28.44 -31.77
C SER A 607 -2.04 -28.60 -31.97
N SER A 608 -2.49 -29.84 -32.03
CA SER A 608 -3.88 -30.23 -32.32
C SER A 608 -4.59 -30.92 -31.16
N ILE A 609 -3.82 -31.45 -30.20
CA ILE A 609 -4.30 -32.15 -29.00
C ILE A 609 -3.68 -31.52 -27.75
N LEU A 610 -4.52 -31.20 -26.77
CA LEU A 610 -4.15 -30.87 -25.39
C LEU A 610 -4.01 -32.18 -24.60
N LEU A 611 -2.77 -32.54 -24.25
CA LEU A 611 -2.43 -33.81 -23.61
C LEU A 611 -2.77 -33.80 -22.11
N LYS A 612 -2.33 -32.76 -21.40
CA LYS A 612 -2.44 -32.59 -19.95
C LYS A 612 -2.40 -31.11 -19.59
N ALA A 613 -2.85 -30.77 -18.39
CA ALA A 613 -2.48 -29.53 -17.72
C ALA A 613 -1.66 -29.83 -16.46
N GLU A 614 -0.72 -28.95 -16.12
CA GLU A 614 0.02 -29.02 -14.85
C GLU A 614 -0.11 -27.69 -14.11
N PHE A 615 -0.29 -27.74 -12.79
CA PHE A 615 -0.53 -26.59 -11.92
C PHE A 615 0.60 -26.43 -10.91
N TYR A 616 0.99 -25.19 -10.63
CA TYR A 616 2.01 -24.87 -9.62
C TYR A 616 1.37 -24.83 -8.24
N ALA A 617 1.58 -25.88 -7.43
CA ALA A 617 0.88 -26.13 -6.18
C ALA A 617 1.80 -26.70 -5.09
N ASP A 618 1.59 -26.32 -3.83
CA ASP A 618 2.44 -26.75 -2.71
C ASP A 618 2.38 -28.27 -2.55
N ASP A 619 3.52 -28.92 -2.74
CA ASP A 619 3.68 -30.36 -2.63
C ASP A 619 3.30 -30.91 -1.24
N LYS A 620 3.34 -30.08 -0.19
CA LYS A 620 2.89 -30.44 1.17
C LYS A 620 1.38 -30.60 1.25
N GLN A 621 0.63 -29.92 0.37
CA GLN A 621 -0.83 -29.93 0.33
C GLN A 621 -1.42 -31.10 -0.47
N ARG A 622 -0.62 -32.09 -0.89
CA ARG A 622 -1.06 -33.33 -1.59
C ARG A 622 -2.34 -33.97 -1.03
N ARG A 623 -2.55 -33.94 0.29
CA ARG A 623 -3.72 -34.54 0.98
C ARG A 623 -4.97 -33.65 1.00
N LYS A 624 -4.87 -32.39 0.54
CA LYS A 624 -5.97 -31.42 0.47
C LYS A 624 -6.79 -31.56 -0.81
N VAL A 625 -6.22 -32.15 -1.86
CA VAL A 625 -6.95 -32.44 -3.10
C VAL A 625 -7.86 -33.64 -2.88
N ASN A 626 -9.16 -33.45 -3.06
CA ASN A 626 -10.15 -34.52 -3.11
C ASN A 626 -10.13 -35.21 -4.48
N SER A 627 -10.18 -34.42 -5.56
CA SER A 627 -10.20 -34.88 -6.95
C SER A 627 -9.86 -33.74 -7.91
N ILE A 628 -9.66 -34.07 -9.20
CA ILE A 628 -9.63 -33.09 -10.28
C ILE A 628 -10.83 -33.35 -11.18
N GLY A 629 -11.72 -32.39 -11.32
CA GLY A 629 -12.77 -32.41 -12.35
C GLY A 629 -12.18 -32.06 -13.71
N VAL A 630 -12.51 -32.82 -14.75
CA VAL A 630 -12.13 -32.52 -16.14
C VAL A 630 -13.37 -32.62 -17.03
N GLN A 631 -13.70 -31.54 -17.74
CA GLN A 631 -14.88 -31.44 -18.59
C GLN A 631 -14.48 -30.89 -19.97
N PRO A 632 -14.44 -31.72 -21.04
CA PRO A 632 -14.35 -31.20 -22.39
C PRO A 632 -15.65 -30.52 -22.81
N ALA A 633 -15.58 -29.61 -23.77
CA ALA A 633 -16.73 -28.99 -24.39
C ALA A 633 -17.71 -30.02 -24.97
N GLY A 634 -19.01 -29.81 -24.74
CA GLY A 634 -20.07 -30.77 -25.09
C GLY A 634 -20.07 -32.07 -24.29
N GLY A 635 -19.15 -32.24 -23.32
CA GLY A 635 -19.02 -33.44 -22.48
C GLY A 635 -19.52 -33.25 -21.05
N ALA A 636 -19.74 -34.37 -20.37
CA ALA A 636 -19.98 -34.39 -18.93
C ALA A 636 -18.66 -34.25 -18.13
N MET A 637 -18.73 -33.60 -16.97
CA MET A 637 -17.65 -33.54 -15.99
C MET A 637 -17.26 -34.95 -15.52
N LYS A 638 -15.97 -35.27 -15.54
CA LYS A 638 -15.39 -36.50 -14.98
C LYS A 638 -14.40 -36.16 -13.89
N TYR A 639 -14.45 -36.88 -12.77
CA TYR A 639 -13.50 -36.69 -11.68
C TYR A 639 -12.38 -37.74 -11.78
N ILE A 640 -11.13 -37.27 -11.88
CA ILE A 640 -9.92 -38.08 -11.90
C ILE A 640 -9.13 -37.89 -10.60
N SER A 641 -8.33 -38.89 -10.24
CA SER A 641 -7.45 -38.81 -9.08
C SER A 641 -6.31 -37.80 -9.30
N ALA A 642 -5.95 -37.07 -8.24
CA ALA A 642 -4.82 -36.16 -8.27
C ALA A 642 -3.51 -36.91 -8.56
N THR A 643 -2.89 -36.61 -9.70
CA THR A 643 -1.54 -37.08 -10.05
C THR A 643 -0.55 -35.98 -9.76
N TRP A 644 0.59 -36.30 -9.17
CA TRP A 644 1.60 -35.31 -8.78
C TRP A 644 2.96 -35.60 -9.42
N GLY A 645 3.81 -34.58 -9.48
CA GLY A 645 5.22 -34.71 -9.84
C GLY A 645 6.06 -35.42 -8.78
N ALA A 646 7.38 -35.35 -8.94
CA ALA A 646 8.32 -35.71 -7.89
C ALA A 646 8.08 -34.88 -6.62
N VAL A 647 8.49 -35.41 -5.47
CA VAL A 647 8.38 -34.68 -4.19
C VAL A 647 9.25 -33.43 -4.26
N GLY A 648 8.67 -32.28 -3.93
CA GLY A 648 9.31 -30.96 -4.08
C GLY A 648 9.29 -30.36 -5.49
N GLU A 649 8.70 -31.02 -6.50
CA GLU A 649 8.50 -30.43 -7.84
C GLU A 649 7.42 -29.33 -7.84
N ASN A 650 6.55 -29.31 -6.81
CA ASN A 650 5.39 -28.42 -6.67
C ASN A 650 4.42 -28.48 -7.87
N THR A 651 4.25 -29.68 -8.45
CA THR A 651 3.48 -29.88 -9.69
C THR A 651 2.31 -30.84 -9.48
N LEU A 652 1.09 -30.31 -9.54
CA LEU A 652 -0.15 -31.12 -9.67
C LEU A 652 -0.48 -31.32 -11.16
N LYS A 653 -0.99 -32.50 -11.54
CA LYS A 653 -1.14 -32.92 -12.94
C LYS A 653 -2.58 -33.37 -13.23
N ALA A 654 -3.28 -32.63 -14.08
CA ALA A 654 -4.56 -33.03 -14.66
C ALA A 654 -4.28 -33.82 -15.95
N THR A 655 -4.27 -35.15 -15.84
CA THR A 655 -3.80 -36.05 -16.91
C THR A 655 -4.45 -37.44 -16.82
N PRO A 656 -4.72 -38.12 -17.95
CA PRO A 656 -4.68 -37.60 -19.32
C PRO A 656 -5.95 -36.80 -19.66
N LEU A 657 -5.81 -35.75 -20.49
CA LEU A 657 -6.94 -35.02 -21.08
C LEU A 657 -7.23 -35.55 -22.49
N ASN A 658 -6.22 -35.54 -23.37
CA ASN A 658 -6.30 -35.92 -24.78
C ASN A 658 -7.44 -35.20 -25.55
N TRP A 659 -7.58 -33.90 -25.34
CA TRP A 659 -8.65 -33.11 -25.96
C TRP A 659 -8.22 -32.51 -27.29
N SER A 660 -9.01 -32.72 -28.34
CA SER A 660 -8.91 -31.94 -29.58
C SER A 660 -9.25 -30.47 -29.35
N LYS A 661 -8.89 -29.57 -30.29
CA LYS A 661 -9.27 -28.15 -30.25
C LYS A 661 -10.76 -27.94 -29.95
N ALA A 662 -11.65 -28.64 -30.67
CA ALA A 662 -13.10 -28.54 -30.46
C ALA A 662 -13.58 -29.06 -29.08
N GLN A 663 -12.80 -29.89 -28.39
CA GLN A 663 -13.08 -30.35 -27.03
C GLN A 663 -12.45 -29.44 -25.96
N ALA A 664 -11.37 -28.72 -26.29
CA ALA A 664 -10.68 -27.80 -25.39
C ALA A 664 -11.35 -26.42 -25.35
N ASP A 665 -11.99 -25.99 -26.44
CA ASP A 665 -12.65 -24.68 -26.53
C ASP A 665 -13.95 -24.64 -25.71
N GLY A 666 -13.94 -23.95 -24.57
CA GLY A 666 -15.01 -24.00 -23.56
C GLY A 666 -14.90 -25.18 -22.59
N ALA A 667 -13.76 -25.88 -22.56
CA ALA A 667 -13.49 -26.91 -21.57
C ALA A 667 -13.23 -26.32 -20.18
N ARG A 668 -13.30 -27.17 -19.15
CA ARG A 668 -13.00 -26.80 -17.76
C ARG A 668 -12.14 -27.85 -17.07
N ILE A 669 -11.18 -27.39 -16.27
CA ILE A 669 -10.42 -28.22 -15.34
C ILE A 669 -10.66 -27.64 -13.95
N CYS A 670 -11.16 -28.45 -13.02
CA CYS A 670 -11.55 -28.00 -11.69
C CYS A 670 -10.71 -28.70 -10.61
N LEU A 671 -10.00 -27.91 -9.80
CA LEU A 671 -9.32 -28.40 -8.61
C LEU A 671 -10.34 -28.52 -7.48
N VAL A 672 -10.64 -29.75 -7.04
CA VAL A 672 -11.55 -29.98 -5.91
C VAL A 672 -10.72 -30.15 -4.65
N LEU A 673 -10.75 -29.13 -3.79
CA LEU A 673 -10.02 -29.09 -2.52
C LEU A 673 -10.98 -29.32 -1.35
N TYR A 674 -10.50 -29.94 -0.26
CA TYR A 674 -11.23 -29.93 1.01
C TYR A 674 -11.17 -28.53 1.62
N ASP A 675 -12.26 -28.06 2.25
CA ASP A 675 -12.41 -26.70 2.82
C ASP A 675 -11.40 -26.36 3.95
N THR A 676 -10.49 -27.28 4.26
CA THR A 676 -9.30 -27.04 5.11
C THR A 676 -8.11 -26.47 4.32
N ALA A 677 -8.30 -26.08 3.06
CA ALA A 677 -7.36 -25.34 2.22
C ALA A 677 -8.15 -24.42 1.26
N THR A 678 -7.74 -23.16 1.17
CA THR A 678 -8.13 -22.21 0.12
C THR A 678 -7.21 -22.34 -1.09
N LEU A 679 -7.56 -21.70 -2.21
CA LEU A 679 -6.71 -21.63 -3.39
C LEU A 679 -5.38 -20.92 -3.08
N ASP A 680 -5.43 -19.76 -2.41
CA ASP A 680 -4.26 -19.05 -1.88
C ASP A 680 -3.31 -19.95 -1.06
N SER A 681 -3.85 -20.81 -0.19
CA SER A 681 -3.04 -21.72 0.64
C SER A 681 -2.53 -22.98 -0.10
N PHE A 682 -2.95 -23.18 -1.35
CA PHE A 682 -2.73 -24.41 -2.13
C PHE A 682 -1.83 -24.18 -3.34
N CYS A 683 -2.06 -23.10 -4.07
CA CYS A 683 -1.27 -22.73 -5.24
C CYS A 683 0.00 -21.99 -4.84
N MET A 684 1.03 -22.09 -5.67
CA MET A 684 2.32 -21.43 -5.47
C MET A 684 2.38 -20.13 -6.28
N GLY A 685 2.94 -19.08 -5.68
CA GLY A 685 3.05 -17.74 -6.24
C GLY A 685 3.16 -16.71 -5.13
N SER A 686 3.22 -15.42 -5.47
CA SER A 686 2.98 -14.34 -4.51
C SER A 686 1.53 -13.84 -4.53
N GLU A 687 0.75 -14.22 -5.54
CA GLU A 687 -0.53 -13.60 -5.88
C GLU A 687 -1.70 -14.25 -5.14
N VAL A 688 -2.59 -13.45 -4.54
CA VAL A 688 -3.71 -13.94 -3.71
C VAL A 688 -4.74 -14.67 -4.56
N ASP A 689 -5.27 -15.80 -4.06
CA ASP A 689 -6.29 -16.64 -4.71
C ASP A 689 -6.05 -16.86 -6.21
N THR A 690 -4.78 -17.10 -6.54
CA THR A 690 -4.25 -17.18 -7.89
C THR A 690 -3.51 -18.50 -8.08
N CYS A 691 -3.59 -19.09 -9.28
CA CYS A 691 -2.89 -20.31 -9.61
C CYS A 691 -2.28 -20.27 -11.01
N TRP A 692 -1.04 -20.74 -11.11
CA TRP A 692 -0.33 -20.91 -12.37
C TRP A 692 -0.59 -22.28 -12.98
N LEU A 693 -0.74 -22.34 -14.30
CA LEU A 693 -0.88 -23.60 -15.04
C LEU A 693 -0.20 -23.59 -16.41
N ASN A 694 0.31 -24.74 -16.83
CA ASN A 694 0.83 -24.99 -18.18
C ASN A 694 -0.07 -25.96 -18.94
N LEU A 695 -0.34 -25.66 -20.20
CA LEU A 695 -1.15 -26.49 -21.11
C LEU A 695 -0.23 -27.22 -22.10
N PHE A 696 -0.08 -28.53 -21.96
CA PHE A 696 0.89 -29.29 -22.74
C PHE A 696 0.31 -29.92 -23.99
N ASP A 697 1.04 -29.83 -25.10
CA ASP A 697 0.79 -30.62 -26.29
C ASP A 697 1.22 -32.09 -26.14
N THR A 698 1.04 -32.89 -27.20
CA THR A 698 1.46 -34.29 -27.24
C THR A 698 2.98 -34.51 -27.26
N SER A 699 3.77 -33.58 -27.79
CA SER A 699 5.25 -33.68 -27.74
C SER A 699 5.80 -33.41 -26.34
N LYS A 700 5.10 -32.55 -25.56
CA LYS A 700 5.50 -31.95 -24.27
C LYS A 700 6.60 -30.90 -24.40
N ASP A 701 7.07 -30.61 -25.62
CA ASP A 701 7.99 -29.52 -25.89
C ASP A 701 7.27 -28.15 -25.90
N CYS A 702 5.94 -28.14 -25.92
CA CYS A 702 5.12 -26.94 -25.98
C CYS A 702 4.19 -26.91 -24.76
N CYS A 703 4.30 -25.87 -23.94
CA CYS A 703 3.70 -25.80 -22.61
C CYS A 703 3.33 -24.36 -22.20
N PRO A 704 2.63 -23.57 -23.03
CA PRO A 704 2.30 -22.17 -22.72
C PRO A 704 1.76 -22.03 -21.31
N MET A 705 2.38 -21.13 -20.55
CA MET A 705 2.07 -20.86 -19.16
C MET A 705 0.98 -19.79 -19.08
N TYR A 706 0.03 -19.99 -18.19
CA TYR A 706 -1.04 -19.06 -17.90
C TYR A 706 -1.18 -18.92 -16.38
N MET A 707 -1.89 -17.88 -15.98
CA MET A 707 -2.27 -17.61 -14.61
C MET A 707 -3.78 -17.35 -14.60
N SER A 708 -4.47 -17.82 -13.57
CA SER A 708 -5.89 -17.52 -13.36
C SER A 708 -6.12 -17.19 -11.89
N SER A 709 -7.05 -16.28 -11.59
CA SER A 709 -7.39 -15.84 -10.24
C SER A 709 -8.88 -15.92 -9.98
N VAL A 710 -9.28 -16.06 -8.72
CA VAL A 710 -10.67 -15.76 -8.32
C VAL A 710 -10.91 -14.26 -8.47
N GLU A 711 -12.09 -13.87 -8.93
CA GLU A 711 -12.49 -12.45 -8.99
C GLU A 711 -12.64 -11.86 -7.57
N VAL A 712 -12.02 -10.69 -7.37
CA VAL A 712 -12.04 -9.90 -6.14
C VAL A 712 -12.94 -8.70 -6.38
N ALA A 713 -13.89 -8.49 -5.46
CA ALA A 713 -14.91 -7.43 -5.51
C ALA A 713 -14.60 -6.31 -4.50
#